data_AF-A0A0F9TL21-F1
#
_entry.id   AF-A0A0F9TL21-F1
#
_cell.length_a   1.000
_cell.length_b   1.000
_cell.length_c   1.000
_cell.angle_alpha   90.00
_cell.angle_beta   90.00
_cell.angle_gamma   90.00
#
_symmetry.space_group_name_H-M   'P 1'
#
loop_
_entity.id
_entity.type
_entity.pdbx_description
1 polymer ?
#
loop_
_entity_poly.entity_id
_entity_poly.type
_entity_poly.pdbx_seq_one_letter_code
_entity_poly.pdbx_strand_id
1 'polypeptide(L)'
;MSNKHGSLSFEQHYATRSDTPSGSDVKIGVVWVDTDDGTVYVCTSLGPIVFTQISGVGDVVGPSSATDNAIVRFDGTTGKLIQDYSSTAPTVSDDGKVGIGNTSPQELLHVGAGTNASDISATDLLVTKAGPSNLSVRDSTNGVETFLFASSAGGILGTITNDPLDIKTNNSSAIFIDASQNVGIGTTTPNAELEIVGDIRVKTIHEVTDEGLVLSTNFNTESINGNTVLDSSTFNNHGTNNGATHNPSGGFNSGGDYAFNGSSDFINIDTALTNSLASTTKGTWTAWVKPVDATPLDSETFIAFGDVNANEFIYITILPAGKFNAFSRSAASLKFTLQTDSVVFSDNTWTHVALAQDGVSPVIYIDGVAVAQAFITEIDKTYWFNDAPNLDNGRIGTVNRNSEGEVLHFNGDIDEVKIYNRALSADEVRALYEQRTEGNNSYVSQRDMEIDINGNAKLGTLALSGALTLKVSDNQARWAALYEARLDLLGLDCLLVPMGDTNHEAGDRTTVTTVGDEQVVFTYTEAVTSWDTPPTVKGPLSIPVINFNQSDEWLETPDAAFWNDSAGSSEPSYCWAFWVNVVAGASGQSLMMKSTANNNQGQNWVTIVDSDETFRCRIIDDTANAFIGARSGVLSAGWHHLAATKHDDAITSASIITYIDGEVDRTDNTNGTYADQQDGTQVVRIGAETDGGNPLGSPVAGGPLGPVFRPVGTGAVWTPDAIRRDFQLGRAVLGV
;
A
#
# COMPACT_ATOMS: atom_id res chain seq x y z
N MET A 1 11.25 -56.41 99.69
CA MET A 1 10.88 -55.36 100.66
C MET A 1 9.40 -55.46 100.95
N SER A 2 8.98 -55.16 102.18
CA SER A 2 7.59 -55.24 102.63
C SER A 2 6.69 -54.21 101.97
N ASN A 3 5.46 -54.64 101.71
CA ASN A 3 4.40 -53.95 101.01
C ASN A 3 3.87 -52.71 101.79
N LYS A 4 3.66 -51.59 101.11
CA LYS A 4 2.71 -50.53 101.52
C LYS A 4 2.07 -50.00 100.24
N HIS A 5 0.80 -50.40 100.05
CA HIS A 5 -0.13 -50.10 98.95
C HIS A 5 -0.10 -51.05 97.74
N GLY A 6 -1.17 -51.86 97.62
CA GLY A 6 -1.60 -52.48 96.36
C GLY A 6 -0.88 -53.78 95.99
N SER A 7 -1.62 -54.79 95.58
CA SER A 7 -1.12 -56.07 95.11
C SER A 7 -0.51 -55.93 93.71
N LEU A 8 0.74 -55.49 93.59
CA LEU A 8 1.46 -55.49 92.30
C LEU A 8 1.84 -56.94 91.93
N SER A 9 1.25 -57.48 90.87
CA SER A 9 1.59 -58.78 90.30
C SER A 9 2.77 -58.64 89.32
N PHE A 10 3.98 -58.95 89.75
CA PHE A 10 5.14 -58.94 88.85
C PHE A 10 5.25 -60.26 88.08
N GLU A 11 5.26 -60.20 86.75
CA GLU A 11 5.52 -61.35 85.88
C GLU A 11 7.01 -61.38 85.49
N GLN A 12 7.73 -62.43 85.89
CA GLN A 12 9.18 -62.55 85.70
C GLN A 12 9.48 -63.30 84.39
N HIS A 13 9.81 -62.59 83.31
CA HIS A 13 10.22 -63.22 82.05
C HIS A 13 11.75 -63.34 81.94
N TYR A 14 12.24 -64.57 81.81
CA TYR A 14 13.64 -64.88 81.51
C TYR A 14 13.80 -65.12 80.00
N ALA A 15 14.61 -64.31 79.30
CA ALA A 15 14.96 -64.58 77.91
C ALA A 15 16.18 -65.52 77.86
N THR A 16 16.00 -66.76 77.40
CA THR A 16 17.11 -67.69 77.12
C THR A 16 17.36 -67.77 75.62
N ARG A 17 18.58 -67.43 75.17
CA ARG A 17 19.07 -67.78 73.83
C ARG A 17 19.62 -69.20 73.87
N SER A 18 18.96 -70.15 73.21
CA SER A 18 19.55 -71.47 72.97
C SER A 18 20.57 -71.33 71.86
N ASP A 19 21.86 -71.37 72.18
CA ASP A 19 22.95 -71.87 71.31
C ASP A 19 24.30 -71.66 72.03
N THR A 20 24.69 -72.60 72.89
CA THR A 20 26.03 -73.26 73.00
C THR A 20 26.28 -73.84 74.40
N PRO A 21 27.12 -74.90 74.53
CA PRO A 21 27.18 -75.75 75.71
C PRO A 21 28.34 -75.41 76.67
N SER A 22 28.04 -75.58 77.96
CA SER A 22 28.95 -75.76 79.10
C SER A 22 29.90 -74.61 79.47
N GLY A 23 29.51 -73.89 80.54
CA GLY A 23 30.42 -73.21 81.46
C GLY A 23 30.34 -71.69 81.40
N SER A 24 29.86 -71.10 82.50
CA SER A 24 29.73 -69.65 82.78
C SER A 24 28.61 -68.89 82.05
N ASP A 25 27.35 -69.19 82.41
CA ASP A 25 26.24 -68.27 82.17
C ASP A 25 26.41 -67.02 83.06
N VAL A 26 26.93 -65.94 82.48
CA VAL A 26 26.78 -64.60 83.03
C VAL A 26 25.32 -64.22 82.86
N LYS A 27 24.54 -64.30 83.94
CA LYS A 27 23.14 -63.85 83.97
C LYS A 27 23.10 -62.33 83.81
N ILE A 28 22.75 -61.86 82.62
CA ILE A 28 22.56 -60.43 82.35
C ILE A 28 21.11 -60.05 82.74
N GLY A 29 20.99 -59.21 83.77
CA GLY A 29 19.88 -58.28 84.06
C GLY A 29 18.45 -58.87 84.20
N VAL A 30 17.91 -58.89 85.42
CA VAL A 30 16.46 -59.06 85.62
C VAL A 30 15.76 -57.78 85.15
N VAL A 31 14.88 -57.91 84.17
CA VAL A 31 13.98 -56.84 83.70
C VAL A 31 12.66 -56.99 84.46
N TRP A 32 12.19 -55.91 85.08
CA TRP A 32 10.91 -55.86 85.77
C TRP A 32 9.98 -54.94 85.01
N VAL A 33 8.77 -55.39 84.70
CA VAL A 33 7.72 -54.53 84.14
C VAL A 33 6.66 -54.37 85.21
N ASP A 34 6.37 -53.13 85.57
CA ASP A 34 5.21 -52.81 86.40
C ASP A 34 3.95 -53.07 85.57
N THR A 35 3.09 -53.98 86.02
CA THR A 35 1.91 -54.39 85.26
C THR A 35 0.76 -53.39 85.33
N ASP A 36 0.81 -52.45 86.29
CA ASP A 36 -0.26 -51.47 86.49
C ASP A 36 -0.09 -50.27 85.56
N ASP A 37 1.15 -49.90 85.21
CA ASP A 37 1.46 -48.75 84.33
C ASP A 37 2.40 -49.05 83.15
N GLY A 38 2.93 -50.27 83.04
CA GLY A 38 3.80 -50.71 81.96
C GLY A 38 5.27 -50.28 82.08
N THR A 39 5.69 -49.69 83.20
CA THR A 39 7.05 -49.17 83.38
C THR A 39 8.10 -50.29 83.48
N VAL A 40 9.21 -50.17 82.73
CA VAL A 40 10.27 -51.19 82.68
C VAL A 40 11.50 -50.75 83.49
N TYR A 41 11.92 -51.57 84.45
CA TYR A 41 13.10 -51.38 85.30
C TYR A 41 14.18 -52.43 84.96
N VAL A 42 15.43 -52.00 84.79
CA VAL A 42 16.56 -52.90 84.50
C VAL A 42 17.63 -52.75 85.58
N CYS A 43 18.12 -53.87 86.11
CA CYS A 43 19.21 -53.87 87.07
C CYS A 43 20.56 -53.57 86.39
N THR A 44 21.27 -52.53 86.81
CA THR A 44 22.50 -52.05 86.16
C THR A 44 23.81 -52.37 86.90
N SER A 45 23.77 -52.92 88.12
CA SER A 45 24.99 -53.38 88.81
C SER A 45 24.72 -54.40 89.94
N LEU A 46 25.77 -55.09 90.41
CA LEU A 46 25.71 -56.12 91.45
C LEU A 46 25.83 -55.58 92.90
N GLY A 47 25.71 -54.26 93.11
CA GLY A 47 25.75 -53.58 94.43
C GLY A 47 24.37 -53.17 94.97
N PRO A 48 24.27 -52.32 96.03
CA PRO A 48 22.99 -51.85 96.57
C PRO A 48 22.07 -51.41 95.44
N ILE A 49 20.91 -52.05 95.34
CA ILE A 49 20.08 -51.99 94.14
C ILE A 49 19.50 -50.57 94.03
N VAL A 50 20.07 -49.76 93.14
CA VAL A 50 19.53 -48.46 92.74
C VAL A 50 18.64 -48.69 91.52
N PHE A 51 17.34 -48.52 91.70
CA PHE A 51 16.40 -48.50 90.59
C PHE A 51 16.33 -47.08 90.05
N THR A 52 16.76 -46.87 88.81
CA THR A 52 16.48 -45.63 88.08
C THR A 52 15.18 -45.85 87.33
N GLN A 53 14.18 -45.01 87.59
CA GLN A 53 12.97 -44.96 86.78
C GLN A 53 13.39 -44.67 85.34
N ILE A 54 13.15 -45.62 84.43
CA ILE A 54 13.12 -45.31 83.01
C ILE A 54 11.70 -44.80 82.77
N SER A 55 11.47 -43.52 83.09
CA SER A 55 10.19 -42.88 82.79
C SER A 55 9.95 -43.03 81.30
N GLY A 56 8.75 -43.49 80.95
CA GLY A 56 8.43 -44.05 79.66
C GLY A 56 8.72 -43.15 78.46
N VAL A 57 8.91 -43.80 77.31
CA VAL A 57 8.58 -43.28 75.98
C VAL A 57 8.92 -41.80 75.73
N GLY A 58 10.18 -41.45 75.94
CA GLY A 58 10.92 -40.48 75.11
C GLY A 58 10.63 -39.00 75.36
N ASP A 59 11.01 -38.49 76.53
CA ASP A 59 11.36 -37.07 76.61
C ASP A 59 12.52 -36.82 75.64
N VAL A 60 12.22 -36.02 74.63
CA VAL A 60 13.18 -35.57 73.65
C VAL A 60 14.00 -34.45 74.30
N VAL A 61 15.16 -34.79 74.85
CA VAL A 61 16.13 -33.79 75.33
C VAL A 61 16.91 -33.28 74.13
N GLY A 62 16.54 -32.10 73.63
CA GLY A 62 17.32 -31.38 72.64
C GLY A 62 18.70 -30.97 73.19
N PRO A 63 19.66 -30.61 72.33
CA PRO A 63 20.93 -30.05 72.80
C PRO A 63 20.68 -28.77 73.61
N SER A 64 21.54 -28.45 74.57
CA SER A 64 21.43 -27.21 75.37
C SER A 64 21.49 -25.92 74.55
N SER A 65 21.82 -26.03 73.25
CA SER A 65 21.83 -24.92 72.30
C SER A 65 20.48 -24.69 71.61
N ALA A 66 19.49 -25.58 71.77
CA ALA A 66 18.20 -25.48 71.11
C ALA A 66 17.58 -24.08 71.23
N THR A 67 17.21 -23.51 70.08
CA THR A 67 16.63 -22.18 69.97
C THR A 67 15.11 -22.26 69.79
N ASP A 68 14.41 -21.29 70.37
CA ASP A 68 12.96 -21.16 70.20
C ASP A 68 12.61 -20.95 68.72
N ASN A 69 11.48 -21.50 68.26
CA ASN A 69 10.99 -21.39 66.88
C ASN A 69 11.82 -22.10 65.77
N ALA A 70 12.89 -22.83 66.12
CA ALA A 70 13.67 -23.61 65.15
C ALA A 70 12.98 -24.93 64.77
N ILE A 71 12.98 -25.29 63.49
CA ILE A 71 12.48 -26.61 63.06
C ILE A 71 13.48 -27.70 63.47
N VAL A 72 13.01 -28.62 64.31
CA VAL A 72 13.75 -29.80 64.78
C VAL A 72 14.10 -30.73 63.61
N ARG A 73 15.37 -31.13 63.48
CA ARG A 73 15.83 -32.13 62.49
C ARG A 73 16.46 -33.34 63.19
N PHE A 74 16.12 -34.54 62.71
CA PHE A 74 16.79 -35.78 63.12
C PHE A 74 18.14 -35.93 62.40
N ASP A 75 19.22 -36.17 63.16
CA ASP A 75 20.53 -36.53 62.58
C ASP A 75 20.54 -37.99 62.14
N GLY A 76 20.51 -38.23 60.83
CA GLY A 76 20.58 -39.56 60.22
C GLY A 76 21.92 -40.29 60.39
N THR A 77 22.96 -39.62 60.93
CA THR A 77 24.30 -40.21 61.14
C THR A 77 24.43 -40.87 62.51
N THR A 78 23.81 -40.30 63.55
CA THR A 78 23.85 -40.84 64.92
C THR A 78 22.55 -41.51 65.35
N GLY A 79 21.43 -41.26 64.66
CA GLY A 79 20.13 -41.91 64.86
C GLY A 79 19.51 -41.71 66.24
N LYS A 80 20.07 -40.83 67.08
CA LYS A 80 19.66 -40.63 68.49
C LYS A 80 19.71 -39.18 68.97
N LEU A 81 20.19 -38.23 68.17
CA LEU A 81 20.33 -36.83 68.55
C LEU A 81 19.52 -35.90 67.64
N ILE A 82 18.86 -34.93 68.26
CA ILE A 82 18.30 -33.76 67.57
C ILE A 82 19.42 -32.76 67.37
N GLN A 83 19.56 -32.26 66.15
CA GLN A 83 20.52 -31.21 65.84
C GLN A 83 19.85 -29.84 65.99
N ASP A 84 20.56 -28.91 66.64
CA ASP A 84 20.22 -27.48 66.63
C ASP A 84 20.71 -26.79 65.35
N TYR A 85 20.06 -25.69 64.97
CA TYR A 85 20.12 -25.13 63.61
C TYR A 85 20.94 -23.81 63.54
N SER A 86 21.61 -23.55 62.40
CA SER A 86 22.37 -22.31 62.10
C SER A 86 21.48 -21.09 61.78
N SER A 87 21.98 -19.86 61.77
CA SER A 87 21.17 -18.64 61.52
C SER A 87 20.48 -18.52 60.14
N THR A 88 20.45 -19.56 59.30
CA THR A 88 19.92 -19.59 57.93
C THR A 88 18.70 -20.52 57.78
N ALA A 89 18.02 -20.84 58.89
CA ALA A 89 16.98 -21.86 58.97
C ALA A 89 15.66 -21.47 58.37
N PRO A 90 14.85 -22.49 57.99
CA PRO A 90 13.43 -22.45 58.25
C PRO A 90 13.16 -22.30 59.76
N THR A 91 12.48 -21.24 60.15
CA THR A 91 11.90 -21.03 61.49
C THR A 91 10.38 -20.92 61.40
N VAL A 92 9.68 -21.33 62.45
CA VAL A 92 8.24 -21.09 62.61
C VAL A 92 8.07 -20.26 63.87
N SER A 93 7.71 -18.98 63.74
CA SER A 93 7.56 -18.07 64.87
C SER A 93 6.32 -18.38 65.72
N ASP A 94 6.28 -17.85 66.94
CA ASP A 94 5.16 -18.02 67.88
C ASP A 94 3.82 -17.45 67.37
N ASP A 95 3.85 -16.52 66.43
CA ASP A 95 2.68 -15.99 65.74
C ASP A 95 2.26 -16.83 64.50
N GLY A 96 2.92 -17.98 64.27
CA GLY A 96 2.57 -18.96 63.25
C GLY A 96 3.14 -18.69 61.86
N LYS A 97 4.09 -17.75 61.72
CA LYS A 97 4.71 -17.41 60.43
C LYS A 97 5.95 -18.26 60.17
N VAL A 98 6.22 -18.54 58.89
CA VAL A 98 7.37 -19.32 58.47
C VAL A 98 8.43 -18.39 57.88
N GLY A 99 9.64 -18.39 58.45
CA GLY A 99 10.78 -17.65 57.92
C GLY A 99 11.79 -18.59 57.29
N ILE A 100 12.25 -18.36 56.06
CA ILE A 100 13.35 -19.12 55.43
C ILE A 100 14.57 -18.20 55.32
N GLY A 101 15.56 -18.41 56.18
CA GLY A 101 16.71 -17.51 56.28
C GLY A 101 16.38 -16.20 57.00
N ASN A 102 15.31 -16.18 57.79
CA ASN A 102 14.84 -15.04 58.56
C ASN A 102 14.22 -15.51 59.87
N THR A 103 14.77 -15.09 61.01
CA THR A 103 14.29 -15.47 62.34
C THR A 103 13.16 -14.58 62.87
N SER A 104 12.78 -13.55 62.13
CA SER A 104 11.72 -12.61 62.49
C SER A 104 10.83 -12.33 61.27
N PRO A 105 10.11 -13.37 60.78
CA PRO A 105 9.26 -13.25 59.59
C PRO A 105 8.20 -12.16 59.77
N GLN A 106 7.98 -11.36 58.72
CA GLN A 106 7.01 -10.26 58.76
C GLN A 106 5.63 -10.71 58.28
N GLU A 107 5.58 -11.64 57.32
CA GLU A 107 4.37 -12.21 56.70
C GLU A 107 4.26 -13.73 56.91
N LEU A 108 3.13 -14.35 56.55
CA LEU A 108 2.87 -15.79 56.76
C LEU A 108 4.00 -16.69 56.27
N LEU A 109 4.59 -16.39 55.11
CA LEU A 109 5.83 -16.96 54.62
C LEU A 109 6.80 -15.83 54.25
N HIS A 110 7.93 -15.73 54.93
CA HIS A 110 8.99 -14.76 54.64
C HIS A 110 10.27 -15.47 54.19
N VAL A 111 10.65 -15.31 52.93
CA VAL A 111 11.87 -15.89 52.36
C VAL A 111 12.96 -14.82 52.21
N GLY A 112 14.13 -15.10 52.79
CA GLY A 112 15.33 -14.28 52.70
C GLY A 112 15.53 -13.31 53.87
N ALA A 113 16.74 -12.77 53.97
CA ALA A 113 17.24 -12.10 55.17
C ALA A 113 16.88 -10.61 55.29
N GLY A 114 15.99 -10.08 54.43
CA GLY A 114 15.52 -8.70 54.58
C GLY A 114 14.60 -8.52 55.78
N THR A 115 14.57 -7.32 56.36
CA THR A 115 13.89 -7.07 57.65
C THR A 115 12.65 -6.19 57.52
N ASN A 116 12.44 -5.58 56.35
CA ASN A 116 11.27 -4.74 56.08
C ASN A 116 10.00 -5.60 55.95
N ALA A 117 8.89 -5.09 56.47
CA ALA A 117 7.56 -5.62 56.19
C ALA A 117 7.10 -5.25 54.78
N SER A 118 6.04 -5.90 54.27
CA SER A 118 5.46 -5.52 52.98
C SER A 118 4.70 -4.20 53.08
N ASP A 119 4.86 -3.34 52.08
CA ASP A 119 4.04 -2.14 51.93
C ASP A 119 2.63 -2.46 51.37
N ILE A 120 2.41 -3.68 50.87
CA ILE A 120 1.12 -4.16 50.37
C ILE A 120 0.32 -4.74 51.56
N SER A 121 -0.88 -4.21 51.79
CA SER A 121 -1.79 -4.75 52.81
C SER A 121 -2.20 -6.18 52.49
N ALA A 122 -1.97 -7.10 53.44
CA ALA A 122 -2.27 -8.54 53.34
C ALA A 122 -1.35 -9.31 52.36
N THR A 123 -0.06 -9.36 52.67
CA THR A 123 0.91 -10.19 51.93
C THR A 123 1.03 -11.55 52.60
N ASP A 124 0.80 -12.64 51.87
CA ASP A 124 0.98 -13.99 52.42
C ASP A 124 2.42 -14.50 52.23
N LEU A 125 3.02 -14.25 51.07
CA LEU A 125 4.41 -14.58 50.75
C LEU A 125 5.21 -13.31 50.51
N LEU A 126 6.23 -13.09 51.34
CA LEU A 126 7.19 -12.01 51.21
C LEU A 126 8.56 -12.58 50.87
N VAL A 127 9.20 -12.06 49.82
CA VAL A 127 10.59 -12.43 49.45
C VAL A 127 11.47 -11.19 49.54
N THR A 128 12.45 -11.18 50.45
CA THR A 128 13.31 -10.01 50.68
C THR A 128 14.77 -10.37 50.96
N LYS A 129 15.68 -9.47 50.59
CA LYS A 129 17.11 -9.57 50.84
C LYS A 129 17.71 -8.18 51.00
N ALA A 130 18.87 -8.08 51.68
CA ALA A 130 19.73 -6.92 51.55
C ALA A 130 20.31 -6.86 50.11
N GLY A 131 19.65 -6.09 49.24
CA GLY A 131 19.95 -6.00 47.80
C GLY A 131 18.81 -6.52 46.93
N PRO A 132 19.07 -6.90 45.66
CA PRO A 132 18.03 -7.38 44.76
C PRO A 132 17.36 -8.65 45.29
N SER A 133 16.04 -8.69 45.16
CA SER A 133 15.19 -9.82 45.57
C SER A 133 14.39 -10.31 44.37
N ASN A 134 14.17 -11.61 44.28
CA ASN A 134 13.47 -12.21 43.14
C ASN A 134 12.61 -13.41 43.52
N LEU A 135 11.64 -13.70 42.67
CA LEU A 135 10.86 -14.93 42.65
C LEU A 135 10.85 -15.41 41.20
N SER A 136 11.37 -16.62 40.93
CA SER A 136 11.34 -17.20 39.59
C SER A 136 10.57 -18.51 39.54
N VAL A 137 9.96 -18.76 38.39
CA VAL A 137 9.31 -20.03 38.05
C VAL A 137 9.92 -20.50 36.74
N ARG A 138 10.52 -21.69 36.76
CA ARG A 138 11.25 -22.26 35.63
C ARG A 138 10.62 -23.58 35.20
N ASP A 139 10.31 -23.70 33.91
CA ASP A 139 10.08 -24.97 33.26
C ASP A 139 11.43 -25.52 32.79
N SER A 140 11.96 -26.49 33.53
CA SER A 140 13.25 -27.10 33.20
C SER A 140 13.23 -27.93 31.92
N THR A 141 12.04 -28.37 31.48
CA THR A 141 11.89 -29.22 30.29
C THR A 141 11.90 -28.36 29.02
N ASN A 142 11.11 -27.29 29.04
CA ASN A 142 10.97 -26.40 27.89
C ASN A 142 11.95 -25.21 27.91
N GLY A 143 12.68 -25.02 29.01
CA GLY A 143 13.71 -23.99 29.12
C GLY A 143 13.16 -22.58 29.31
N VAL A 144 11.88 -22.44 29.65
CA VAL A 144 11.21 -21.15 29.88
C VAL A 144 11.39 -20.72 31.33
N GLU A 145 11.77 -19.47 31.56
CA GLU A 145 11.87 -18.90 32.92
C GLU A 145 11.18 -17.54 33.00
N THR A 146 10.20 -17.46 33.90
CA THR A 146 9.51 -16.22 34.27
C THR A 146 10.00 -15.75 35.63
N PHE A 147 10.01 -14.44 35.85
CA PHE A 147 10.48 -13.88 37.12
C PHE A 147 9.73 -12.61 37.52
N LEU A 148 9.68 -12.39 38.84
CA LEU A 148 9.43 -11.11 39.50
C LEU A 148 10.73 -10.68 40.17
N PHE A 149 11.15 -9.43 39.96
CA PHE A 149 12.43 -8.93 40.45
C PHE A 149 12.30 -7.50 40.97
N ALA A 150 12.91 -7.22 42.12
CA ALA A 150 12.98 -5.89 42.71
C ALA A 150 14.45 -5.52 42.96
N SER A 151 14.85 -4.33 42.51
CA SER A 151 16.20 -3.78 42.72
C SER A 151 16.20 -2.26 42.78
N SER A 152 17.39 -1.66 42.87
CA SER A 152 17.55 -0.20 42.77
C SER A 152 17.13 0.39 41.42
N ALA A 153 16.97 -0.43 40.38
CA ALA A 153 16.44 0.01 39.08
C ALA A 153 14.90 -0.01 38.99
N GLY A 154 14.21 -0.55 40.01
CA GLY A 154 12.75 -0.71 40.03
C GLY A 154 12.28 -2.16 40.11
N GLY A 155 10.98 -2.37 39.88
CA GLY A 155 10.32 -3.67 39.80
C GLY A 155 10.19 -4.16 38.36
N ILE A 156 10.41 -5.45 38.14
CA ILE A 156 10.40 -6.08 36.80
C ILE A 156 9.58 -7.37 36.87
N LEU A 157 8.71 -7.57 35.87
CA LEU A 157 8.05 -8.83 35.54
C LEU A 157 8.43 -9.19 34.11
N GLY A 158 8.89 -10.42 33.85
CA GLY A 158 9.33 -10.79 32.52
C GLY A 158 9.68 -12.26 32.34
N THR A 159 10.05 -12.58 31.10
CA THR A 159 10.82 -13.77 30.71
C THR A 159 12.28 -13.35 30.50
N ILE A 160 13.23 -14.16 30.99
CA ILE A 160 14.67 -13.94 30.70
C ILE A 160 15.16 -14.81 29.53
N THR A 161 14.31 -15.73 29.09
CA THR A 161 14.52 -16.64 27.97
C THR A 161 13.83 -16.07 26.72
N ASN A 162 14.12 -16.63 25.54
CA ASN A 162 13.56 -16.15 24.26
C ASN A 162 12.11 -16.63 24.05
N ASP A 163 11.26 -16.33 25.02
CA ASP A 163 9.87 -16.78 25.13
C ASP A 163 8.95 -15.61 25.43
N PRO A 164 7.68 -15.67 24.98
CA PRO A 164 6.73 -14.57 25.17
C PRO A 164 6.31 -14.38 26.64
N LEU A 165 5.92 -13.14 26.98
CA LEU A 165 5.23 -12.82 28.23
C LEU A 165 3.74 -12.57 27.94
N ASP A 166 2.85 -13.19 28.72
CA ASP A 166 1.41 -13.07 28.50
C ASP A 166 0.67 -12.69 29.79
N ILE A 167 -0.02 -11.54 29.76
CA ILE A 167 -0.89 -11.06 30.82
C ILE A 167 -2.32 -11.42 30.44
N LYS A 168 -2.87 -12.42 31.13
CA LYS A 168 -4.19 -13.01 30.82
C LYS A 168 -5.28 -12.58 31.81
N THR A 169 -6.50 -12.45 31.29
CA THR A 169 -7.73 -12.40 32.09
C THR A 169 -8.79 -13.29 31.45
N ASN A 170 -9.66 -13.93 32.24
CA ASN A 170 -10.71 -14.82 31.73
C ASN A 170 -10.21 -15.87 30.71
N ASN A 171 -9.02 -16.45 30.96
CA ASN A 171 -8.36 -17.41 30.06
C ASN A 171 -8.08 -16.89 28.62
N SER A 172 -7.93 -15.57 28.46
CA SER A 172 -7.58 -14.92 27.19
C SER A 172 -6.42 -13.95 27.39
N SER A 173 -5.55 -13.82 26.39
CA SER A 173 -4.44 -12.87 26.39
C SER A 173 -4.98 -11.45 26.25
N ALA A 174 -4.71 -10.61 27.26
CA ALA A 174 -5.08 -9.20 27.22
C ALA A 174 -3.92 -8.36 26.68
N ILE A 175 -2.72 -8.59 27.21
CA ILE A 175 -1.46 -8.02 26.71
C ILE A 175 -0.50 -9.19 26.47
N PHE A 176 0.00 -9.30 25.25
CA PHE A 176 0.93 -10.32 24.82
C PHE A 176 2.20 -9.65 24.31
N ILE A 177 3.36 -10.05 24.80
CA ILE A 177 4.66 -9.60 24.29
C ILE A 177 5.33 -10.81 23.67
N ASP A 178 5.55 -10.78 22.36
CA ASP A 178 6.22 -11.88 21.67
C ASP A 178 7.73 -11.94 21.98
N ALA A 179 8.41 -13.00 21.56
CA ALA A 179 9.86 -13.15 21.77
C ALA A 179 10.70 -12.11 20.99
N SER A 180 10.11 -11.42 20.01
CA SER A 180 10.75 -10.33 19.25
C SER A 180 10.53 -8.96 19.90
N GLN A 181 9.80 -8.89 21.02
CA GLN A 181 9.41 -7.68 21.77
C GLN A 181 8.26 -6.88 21.15
N ASN A 182 7.49 -7.46 20.23
CA ASN A 182 6.26 -6.84 19.74
C ASN A 182 5.14 -7.00 20.77
N VAL A 183 4.35 -5.94 20.97
CA VAL A 183 3.26 -5.89 21.95
C VAL A 183 1.91 -6.01 21.25
N GLY A 184 1.16 -7.06 21.55
CA GLY A 184 -0.23 -7.24 21.16
C GLY A 184 -1.18 -6.89 22.31
N ILE A 185 -2.18 -6.04 22.06
CA ILE A 185 -3.32 -5.81 22.97
C ILE A 185 -4.56 -6.38 22.29
N GLY A 186 -5.14 -7.44 22.85
CA GLY A 186 -6.24 -8.18 22.22
C GLY A 186 -5.82 -9.12 21.07
N THR A 187 -4.52 -9.30 20.82
CA THR A 187 -3.94 -10.25 19.86
C THR A 187 -2.70 -10.93 20.45
N THR A 188 -2.41 -12.14 20.00
CA THR A 188 -1.18 -12.91 20.35
C THR A 188 -0.20 -13.01 19.19
N THR A 189 -0.51 -12.40 18.05
CA THR A 189 0.33 -12.42 16.84
C THR A 189 0.53 -11.01 16.31
N PRO A 190 1.13 -10.11 17.09
CA PRO A 190 1.40 -8.74 16.64
C PRO A 190 2.31 -8.75 15.40
N ASN A 191 1.92 -8.03 14.35
CA ASN A 191 2.69 -7.86 13.11
C ASN A 191 3.49 -6.54 13.05
N ALA A 192 3.40 -5.74 14.11
CA ALA A 192 4.12 -4.48 14.33
C ALA A 192 4.57 -4.40 15.80
N GLU A 193 5.45 -3.44 16.12
CA GLU A 193 5.94 -3.24 17.49
C GLU A 193 4.81 -3.07 18.52
N LEU A 194 3.69 -2.46 18.10
CA LEU A 194 2.45 -2.37 18.87
C LEU A 194 1.25 -2.64 17.95
N GLU A 195 0.49 -3.70 18.24
CA GLU A 195 -0.78 -4.00 17.57
C GLU A 195 -1.91 -4.04 18.59
N ILE A 196 -2.99 -3.29 18.33
CA ILE A 196 -4.17 -3.22 19.21
C ILE A 196 -5.40 -3.65 18.41
N VAL A 197 -6.04 -4.73 18.83
CA VAL A 197 -7.32 -5.18 18.26
C VAL A 197 -8.46 -4.51 19.03
N GLY A 198 -8.94 -3.39 18.50
CA GLY A 198 -10.05 -2.61 19.05
C GLY A 198 -9.80 -1.10 19.00
N ASP A 199 -10.74 -0.32 19.55
CA ASP A 199 -10.62 1.13 19.59
C ASP A 199 -9.55 1.59 20.58
N ILE A 200 -8.70 2.53 20.16
CA ILE A 200 -7.71 3.17 21.00
C ILE A 200 -8.26 4.52 21.47
N ARG A 201 -8.29 4.74 22.80
CA ARG A 201 -8.54 6.06 23.38
C ARG A 201 -7.24 6.69 23.83
N VAL A 202 -6.65 7.48 22.96
CA VAL A 202 -5.46 8.29 23.27
C VAL A 202 -5.90 9.70 23.66
N LYS A 203 -5.16 10.31 24.60
CA LYS A 203 -5.45 11.65 25.10
C LYS A 203 -5.26 12.72 24.02
N THR A 204 -4.35 12.49 23.08
CA THR A 204 -4.08 13.34 21.91
C THR A 204 -3.43 12.52 20.79
N ILE A 205 -3.90 12.71 19.55
CA ILE A 205 -3.19 12.43 18.29
C ILE A 205 -3.12 13.80 17.59
N HIS A 206 -1.92 14.31 17.31
CA HIS A 206 -1.76 15.63 16.68
C HIS A 206 -1.69 15.48 15.15
N GLU A 207 -2.67 14.81 14.56
CA GLU A 207 -2.83 14.76 13.11
C GLU A 207 -4.04 15.59 12.72
N VAL A 208 -3.81 16.57 11.86
CA VAL A 208 -4.88 17.33 11.22
C VAL A 208 -5.11 16.68 9.86
N THR A 209 -6.37 16.39 9.54
CA THR A 209 -6.71 15.75 8.27
C THR A 209 -6.36 16.68 7.10
N ASP A 210 -5.87 16.11 6.00
CA ASP A 210 -5.68 16.83 4.73
C ASP A 210 -7.00 17.17 4.02
N GLU A 211 -8.14 16.84 4.65
CA GLU A 211 -9.45 17.18 4.13
C GLU A 211 -9.54 18.70 3.92
N GLY A 212 -9.85 19.11 2.70
CA GLY A 212 -9.99 20.52 2.37
C GLY A 212 -8.68 21.32 2.36
N LEU A 213 -7.51 20.68 2.48
CA LEU A 213 -6.22 21.34 2.31
C LEU A 213 -6.05 21.75 0.83
N VAL A 214 -5.92 23.05 0.58
CA VAL A 214 -5.84 23.69 -0.74
C VAL A 214 -4.42 24.11 -1.10
N LEU A 215 -3.64 24.50 -0.11
CA LEU A 215 -2.24 24.87 -0.26
C LEU A 215 -1.51 24.40 1.00
N SER A 216 -0.36 23.76 0.83
CA SER A 216 0.57 23.42 1.90
C SER A 216 1.98 23.57 1.38
N THR A 217 2.65 24.64 1.83
CA THR A 217 4.03 24.93 1.46
C THR A 217 4.86 25.01 2.74
N ASN A 218 5.52 23.89 3.07
CA ASN A 218 6.41 23.77 4.23
C ASN A 218 7.73 24.54 4.08
N PHE A 219 8.04 25.02 2.87
CA PHE A 219 9.29 25.72 2.54
C PHE A 219 10.58 24.98 2.94
N ASN A 220 10.52 23.66 3.11
CA ASN A 220 11.73 22.86 3.27
C ASN A 220 12.52 22.79 1.96
N THR A 221 13.80 22.46 2.07
CA THR A 221 14.69 22.39 0.90
C THR A 221 14.16 21.47 -0.20
N GLU A 222 13.54 20.35 0.15
CA GLU A 222 12.96 19.39 -0.80
C GLU A 222 11.70 19.89 -1.52
N SER A 223 11.04 20.94 -1.01
CA SER A 223 9.83 21.51 -1.62
C SER A 223 10.13 22.70 -2.53
N ILE A 224 11.40 23.01 -2.80
CA ILE A 224 11.80 24.13 -3.66
C ILE A 224 12.43 23.62 -4.97
N ASN A 225 11.91 24.10 -6.11
CA ASN A 225 12.46 23.81 -7.44
C ASN A 225 12.67 25.11 -8.24
N GLY A 226 13.89 25.66 -8.17
CA GLY A 226 14.19 26.97 -8.74
C GLY A 226 13.38 28.06 -8.04
N ASN A 227 12.53 28.78 -8.78
CA ASN A 227 11.60 29.76 -8.22
C ASN A 227 10.23 29.15 -7.86
N THR A 228 10.00 27.87 -8.16
CA THR A 228 8.75 27.20 -7.83
C THR A 228 8.79 26.73 -6.38
N VAL A 229 7.75 27.08 -5.63
CA VAL A 229 7.51 26.59 -4.27
C VAL A 229 6.42 25.54 -4.35
N LEU A 230 6.79 24.28 -4.10
CA LEU A 230 5.90 23.16 -4.29
C LEU A 230 4.81 23.13 -3.21
N ASP A 231 3.60 22.85 -3.68
CA ASP A 231 2.41 22.64 -2.86
C ASP A 231 2.25 21.13 -2.64
N SER A 232 2.19 20.70 -1.39
CA SER A 232 1.98 19.29 -1.01
C SER A 232 0.50 18.90 -0.93
N SER A 233 -0.43 19.82 -1.18
CA SER A 233 -1.86 19.53 -1.24
C SER A 233 -2.23 18.70 -2.48
N THR A 234 -3.47 18.18 -2.51
CA THR A 234 -3.99 17.45 -3.68
C THR A 234 -4.28 18.33 -4.90
N PHE A 235 -4.18 19.66 -4.77
CA PHE A 235 -4.53 20.62 -5.82
C PHE A 235 -3.33 21.14 -6.62
N ASN A 236 -2.10 20.86 -6.18
CA ASN A 236 -0.86 21.31 -6.85
C ASN A 236 -0.87 22.81 -7.16
N ASN A 237 -1.35 23.64 -6.23
CA ASN A 237 -1.38 25.09 -6.34
C ASN A 237 0.00 25.69 -6.05
N HIS A 238 1.02 25.25 -6.80
CA HIS A 238 2.41 25.65 -6.57
C HIS A 238 2.58 27.17 -6.58
N GLY A 239 3.35 27.65 -5.61
CA GLY A 239 3.73 29.06 -5.51
C GLY A 239 4.87 29.41 -6.48
N THR A 240 4.96 30.67 -6.85
CA THR A 240 6.14 31.22 -7.56
C THR A 240 6.81 32.29 -6.71
N ASN A 241 8.05 32.05 -6.30
CA ASN A 241 8.87 32.99 -5.55
C ASN A 241 9.33 34.17 -6.43
N ASN A 242 9.10 35.39 -5.94
CA ASN A 242 9.46 36.66 -6.57
C ASN A 242 10.38 37.49 -5.67
N GLY A 243 11.54 36.93 -5.30
CA GLY A 243 12.62 37.67 -4.63
C GLY A 243 12.88 37.28 -3.17
N ALA A 244 11.96 36.57 -2.53
CA ALA A 244 12.18 36.06 -1.17
C ALA A 244 13.36 35.08 -1.17
N THR A 245 14.16 35.12 -0.10
CA THR A 245 15.37 34.28 0.01
C THR A 245 15.06 33.02 0.77
N HIS A 246 15.22 31.85 0.15
CA HIS A 246 15.09 30.57 0.83
C HIS A 246 16.28 30.32 1.76
N ASN A 247 16.01 29.89 2.99
CA ASN A 247 17.04 29.47 3.94
C ASN A 247 16.82 27.99 4.34
N PRO A 248 17.62 27.06 3.77
CA PRO A 248 17.52 25.61 3.97
C PRO A 248 17.60 25.08 5.40
N SER A 249 18.08 25.90 6.33
CA SER A 249 18.32 25.52 7.74
C SER A 249 17.54 26.40 8.72
N GLY A 250 16.68 27.28 8.19
CA GLY A 250 15.78 28.13 8.96
C GLY A 250 14.49 27.40 9.31
N GLY A 251 13.42 28.16 9.44
CA GLY A 251 12.11 27.61 9.79
C GLY A 251 11.92 27.42 11.28
N PHE A 252 10.67 27.20 11.69
CA PHE A 252 10.34 26.95 13.10
C PHE A 252 10.78 25.55 13.54
N ASN A 253 10.98 24.64 12.58
CA ASN A 253 11.34 23.23 12.75
C ASN A 253 12.75 22.88 12.23
N SER A 254 13.53 23.87 11.75
CA SER A 254 14.86 23.67 11.12
C SER A 254 14.84 22.97 9.74
N GLY A 255 13.68 22.88 9.06
CA GLY A 255 13.52 22.27 7.72
C GLY A 255 13.69 23.26 6.55
N GLY A 256 13.31 24.52 6.76
CA GLY A 256 13.53 25.64 5.83
C GLY A 256 12.56 26.79 6.07
N ASP A 257 12.88 28.00 5.59
CA ASP A 257 11.96 29.14 5.55
C ASP A 257 12.21 30.03 4.33
N TYR A 258 11.31 30.98 4.10
CA TYR A 258 11.54 32.12 3.21
C TYR A 258 11.68 33.42 4.00
N ALA A 259 12.78 34.13 3.76
CA ALA A 259 13.04 35.48 4.26
C ALA A 259 12.55 36.54 3.26
N PHE A 260 11.74 37.49 3.75
CA PHE A 260 11.15 38.59 3.00
C PHE A 260 11.78 39.91 3.44
N ASN A 261 12.12 40.79 2.50
CA ASN A 261 12.90 42.01 2.75
C ASN A 261 12.10 43.27 3.15
N GLY A 262 10.77 43.19 3.28
CA GLY A 262 9.93 44.34 3.63
C GLY A 262 9.76 45.40 2.53
N SER A 263 10.18 45.15 1.29
CA SER A 263 10.16 46.15 0.22
C SER A 263 9.68 45.64 -1.14
N SER A 264 9.96 44.39 -1.50
CA SER A 264 9.63 43.87 -2.84
C SER A 264 9.21 42.40 -2.88
N ASP A 265 9.57 41.63 -1.86
CA ASP A 265 9.53 40.17 -1.95
C ASP A 265 8.11 39.63 -1.73
N PHE A 266 7.76 38.58 -2.48
CA PHE A 266 6.52 37.84 -2.28
C PHE A 266 6.57 36.44 -2.93
N ILE A 267 5.64 35.57 -2.54
CA ILE A 267 5.32 34.34 -3.26
C ILE A 267 3.92 34.46 -3.87
N ASN A 268 3.83 34.22 -5.17
CA ASN A 268 2.59 34.26 -5.95
C ASN A 268 1.83 32.94 -5.77
N ILE A 269 0.57 32.99 -5.34
CA ILE A 269 -0.30 31.82 -5.12
C ILE A 269 -1.67 31.96 -5.81
N ASP A 270 -1.73 32.67 -6.95
CA ASP A 270 -2.97 32.92 -7.70
C ASP A 270 -3.73 31.62 -8.06
N THR A 271 -2.99 30.53 -8.29
CA THR A 271 -3.55 29.20 -8.60
C THR A 271 -4.47 28.68 -7.50
N ALA A 272 -4.15 28.93 -6.23
CA ALA A 272 -5.01 28.55 -5.11
C ALA A 272 -6.39 29.24 -5.19
N LEU A 273 -6.43 30.49 -5.62
CA LEU A 273 -7.66 31.23 -5.82
C LEU A 273 -8.49 30.63 -6.97
N THR A 274 -7.89 30.54 -8.15
CA THR A 274 -8.59 30.15 -9.39
C THR A 274 -9.07 28.71 -9.37
N ASN A 275 -8.32 27.80 -8.72
CA ASN A 275 -8.60 26.37 -8.77
C ASN A 275 -9.49 25.89 -7.63
N SER A 276 -9.46 26.55 -6.46
CA SER A 276 -9.93 25.92 -5.22
C SER A 276 -10.71 26.82 -4.26
N LEU A 277 -10.51 28.15 -4.27
CA LEU A 277 -11.05 29.02 -3.23
C LEU A 277 -12.24 29.90 -3.66
N ALA A 278 -12.36 30.24 -4.95
CA ALA A 278 -13.29 31.27 -5.44
C ALA A 278 -14.77 31.06 -5.02
N SER A 279 -15.23 29.82 -4.82
CA SER A 279 -16.61 29.50 -4.45
C SER A 279 -16.80 29.18 -2.95
N THR A 280 -15.76 29.34 -2.15
CA THR A 280 -15.80 28.96 -0.73
C THR A 280 -16.49 30.03 0.12
N THR A 281 -17.30 29.59 1.08
CA THR A 281 -17.95 30.44 2.09
C THR A 281 -17.28 30.33 3.47
N LYS A 282 -16.29 29.45 3.59
CA LYS A 282 -15.54 29.12 4.80
C LYS A 282 -14.10 28.76 4.42
N GLY A 283 -13.19 28.83 5.37
CA GLY A 283 -11.79 28.49 5.14
C GLY A 283 -10.90 28.77 6.34
N THR A 284 -9.66 28.30 6.28
CA THR A 284 -8.64 28.59 7.30
C THR A 284 -7.32 28.90 6.64
N TRP A 285 -6.67 29.99 7.05
CA TRP A 285 -5.29 30.30 6.66
C TRP A 285 -4.40 30.21 7.89
N THR A 286 -3.23 29.63 7.75
CA THR A 286 -2.29 29.47 8.85
C THR A 286 -0.85 29.50 8.38
N ALA A 287 0.04 30.00 9.22
CA ALA A 287 1.48 30.06 8.96
C ALA A 287 2.25 30.20 10.27
N TRP A 288 3.52 29.81 10.25
CA TRP A 288 4.50 30.33 11.20
C TRP A 288 5.10 31.61 10.63
N VAL A 289 5.19 32.66 11.45
CA VAL A 289 5.76 33.96 11.06
C VAL A 289 6.78 34.44 12.09
N LYS A 290 7.85 35.07 11.62
CA LYS A 290 8.93 35.63 12.45
C LYS A 290 9.26 37.05 11.97
N PRO A 291 8.53 38.07 12.43
CA PRO A 291 8.78 39.45 12.02
C PRO A 291 10.16 39.92 12.51
N VAL A 292 10.87 40.70 11.70
CA VAL A 292 12.10 41.39 12.13
C VAL A 292 11.77 42.45 13.19
N ASP A 293 10.68 43.18 12.98
CA ASP A 293 10.14 44.21 13.87
C ASP A 293 8.67 43.89 14.17
N ALA A 294 8.34 43.62 15.43
CA ALA A 294 6.99 43.32 15.88
C ALA A 294 6.10 44.58 16.03
N THR A 295 6.62 45.77 15.74
CA THR A 295 5.90 47.05 15.73
C THR A 295 6.27 47.88 14.49
N PRO A 296 6.05 47.35 13.27
CA PRO A 296 6.56 47.95 12.05
C PRO A 296 5.97 49.36 11.81
N LEU A 297 6.67 50.19 11.02
CA LEU A 297 6.25 51.56 10.76
C LEU A 297 4.93 51.66 9.98
N ASP A 298 4.66 50.66 9.14
CA ASP A 298 3.38 50.46 8.44
C ASP A 298 2.93 49.00 8.63
N SER A 299 1.71 48.67 8.22
CA SER A 299 1.21 47.30 8.31
C SER A 299 1.97 46.39 7.34
N GLU A 300 2.21 45.15 7.74
CA GLU A 300 2.94 44.17 6.94
C GLU A 300 2.11 42.89 6.77
N THR A 301 2.06 42.35 5.55
CA THR A 301 1.10 41.33 5.13
C THR A 301 1.68 39.93 5.09
N PHE A 302 1.04 38.97 5.76
CA PHE A 302 1.46 37.57 5.69
C PHE A 302 0.85 36.83 4.51
N ILE A 303 -0.49 36.87 4.38
CA ILE A 303 -1.26 36.20 3.33
C ILE A 303 -2.37 37.14 2.88
N ALA A 304 -2.55 37.30 1.58
CA ALA A 304 -3.59 38.14 1.00
C ALA A 304 -4.17 37.55 -0.29
N PHE A 305 -5.42 37.89 -0.55
CA PHE A 305 -6.05 37.79 -1.86
C PHE A 305 -6.69 39.12 -2.20
N GLY A 306 -6.45 39.62 -3.41
CA GLY A 306 -6.91 40.94 -3.85
C GLY A 306 -7.43 40.95 -5.28
N ASP A 307 -8.07 42.06 -5.64
CA ASP A 307 -8.36 42.47 -7.02
C ASP A 307 -7.36 43.57 -7.43
N VAL A 308 -6.52 43.30 -8.43
CA VAL A 308 -5.51 44.25 -8.93
C VAL A 308 -6.13 45.56 -9.40
N ASN A 309 -7.42 45.58 -9.77
CA ASN A 309 -8.08 46.71 -10.42
C ASN A 309 -9.18 47.35 -9.56
N ALA A 310 -9.47 46.79 -8.38
CA ALA A 310 -10.50 47.31 -7.49
C ALA A 310 -10.12 47.25 -6.01
N ASN A 311 -10.93 47.94 -5.20
CA ASN A 311 -10.85 47.89 -3.75
C ASN A 311 -11.57 46.65 -3.18
N GLU A 312 -11.20 45.46 -3.64
CA GLU A 312 -11.73 44.18 -3.16
C GLU A 312 -10.55 43.29 -2.73
N PHE A 313 -10.52 42.88 -1.46
CA PHE A 313 -9.42 42.06 -0.92
C PHE A 313 -9.78 41.46 0.45
N ILE A 314 -9.04 40.42 0.83
CA ILE A 314 -9.01 39.81 2.15
C ILE A 314 -7.54 39.54 2.50
N TYR A 315 -7.06 40.01 3.65
CA TYR A 315 -5.68 39.75 4.07
C TYR A 315 -5.52 39.63 5.59
N ILE A 316 -4.43 39.00 5.98
CA ILE A 316 -3.94 38.94 7.36
C ILE A 316 -2.58 39.63 7.48
N THR A 317 -2.41 40.43 8.54
CA THR A 317 -1.30 41.38 8.70
C THR A 317 -0.87 41.49 10.16
N ILE A 318 0.35 41.98 10.36
CA ILE A 318 0.77 42.66 11.59
C ILE A 318 0.57 44.17 11.43
N LEU A 319 -0.02 44.81 12.44
CA LEU A 319 -0.19 46.26 12.49
C LEU A 319 1.01 46.95 13.18
N PRO A 320 1.22 48.26 12.98
CA PRO A 320 2.21 49.03 13.74
C PRO A 320 2.08 48.95 15.27
N ALA A 321 0.88 48.62 15.75
CA ALA A 321 0.62 48.38 17.17
C ALA A 321 1.01 46.97 17.66
N GLY A 322 1.66 46.13 16.83
CA GLY A 322 2.05 44.75 17.14
C GLY A 322 0.90 43.75 17.29
N LYS A 323 -0.26 44.08 16.72
CA LYS A 323 -1.47 43.27 16.77
C LYS A 323 -1.63 42.47 15.48
N PHE A 324 -2.16 41.25 15.59
CA PHE A 324 -2.62 40.51 14.42
C PHE A 324 -3.95 41.09 13.95
N ASN A 325 -4.09 41.28 12.64
CA ASN A 325 -5.24 41.91 12.01
C ASN A 325 -5.71 41.11 10.79
N ALA A 326 -6.98 40.74 10.79
CA ALA A 326 -7.69 40.18 9.64
C ALA A 326 -8.65 41.25 9.09
N PHE A 327 -8.53 41.55 7.80
CA PHE A 327 -9.19 42.69 7.19
C PHE A 327 -9.78 42.34 5.83
N SER A 328 -11.00 42.79 5.58
CA SER A 328 -11.70 42.56 4.32
C SER A 328 -12.49 43.77 3.85
N ARG A 329 -12.56 43.94 2.53
CA ARG A 329 -13.24 45.04 1.87
C ARG A 329 -13.82 44.58 0.54
N SER A 330 -14.98 45.13 0.18
CA SER A 330 -15.50 45.11 -1.19
C SER A 330 -15.86 46.53 -1.63
N ALA A 331 -15.21 46.98 -2.70
CA ALA A 331 -15.28 48.34 -3.21
C ALA A 331 -15.13 49.41 -2.10
N ALA A 332 -16.08 50.33 -1.99
CA ALA A 332 -16.02 51.41 -1.01
C ALA A 332 -16.33 50.96 0.43
N SER A 333 -16.78 49.72 0.66
CA SER A 333 -17.29 49.25 1.96
C SER A 333 -16.32 48.29 2.65
N LEU A 334 -15.88 48.67 3.87
CA LEU A 334 -15.24 47.73 4.79
C LEU A 334 -16.25 46.68 5.22
N LYS A 335 -15.84 45.41 5.20
CA LYS A 335 -16.72 44.29 5.55
C LYS A 335 -16.51 43.90 6.99
N PHE A 336 -15.30 43.47 7.32
CA PHE A 336 -14.88 43.34 8.70
C PHE A 336 -13.43 43.76 8.92
N THR A 337 -13.13 44.12 10.16
CA THR A 337 -11.77 44.30 10.67
C THR A 337 -11.72 43.67 12.04
N LEU A 338 -11.01 42.56 12.17
CA LEU A 338 -10.87 41.77 13.38
C LEU A 338 -9.41 41.85 13.85
N GLN A 339 -9.20 42.23 15.09
CA GLN A 339 -7.86 42.45 15.65
C GLN A 339 -7.72 41.79 17.01
N THR A 340 -6.50 41.39 17.37
CA THR A 340 -6.19 40.98 18.74
C THR A 340 -6.27 42.17 19.70
N ASP A 341 -6.72 41.93 20.92
CA ASP A 341 -6.88 42.98 21.93
C ASP A 341 -5.52 43.53 22.40
N SER A 342 -4.50 42.67 22.40
CA SER A 342 -3.13 42.96 22.85
C SER A 342 -2.11 42.68 21.75
N VAL A 343 -0.87 43.13 21.98
CA VAL A 343 0.31 42.73 21.21
C VAL A 343 0.50 41.22 21.31
N VAL A 344 0.76 40.57 20.18
CA VAL A 344 0.91 39.11 20.09
C VAL A 344 2.21 38.66 19.43
N PHE A 345 3.02 39.61 18.94
CA PHE A 345 4.29 39.33 18.28
C PHE A 345 5.46 39.81 19.12
N SER A 346 6.65 39.27 18.83
CA SER A 346 7.92 39.71 19.38
C SER A 346 8.99 39.64 18.28
N ASP A 347 9.93 40.58 18.30
CA ASP A 347 11.00 40.68 17.31
C ASP A 347 11.74 39.34 17.19
N ASN A 348 11.94 38.88 15.97
CA ASN A 348 12.73 37.69 15.64
C ASN A 348 12.27 36.41 16.34
N THR A 349 10.98 36.31 16.70
CA THR A 349 10.40 35.14 17.37
C THR A 349 9.30 34.50 16.52
N TRP A 350 9.42 33.20 16.26
CA TRP A 350 8.40 32.42 15.58
C TRP A 350 7.09 32.44 16.36
N THR A 351 6.01 32.85 15.69
CA THR A 351 4.65 32.88 16.21
C THR A 351 3.76 32.14 15.22
N HIS A 352 2.97 31.17 15.69
CA HIS A 352 2.00 30.51 14.82
C HIS A 352 0.72 31.34 14.77
N VAL A 353 0.26 31.67 13.56
CA VAL A 353 -0.92 32.50 13.35
C VAL A 353 -1.94 31.76 12.50
N ALA A 354 -3.21 31.86 12.85
CA ALA A 354 -4.28 31.34 12.01
C ALA A 354 -5.53 32.23 12.02
N LEU A 355 -6.24 32.25 10.89
CA LEU A 355 -7.57 32.84 10.72
C LEU A 355 -8.52 31.74 10.24
N ALA A 356 -9.52 31.38 11.05
CA ALA A 356 -10.56 30.43 10.65
C ALA A 356 -11.89 31.18 10.44
N GLN A 357 -12.50 31.04 9.26
CA GLN A 357 -13.82 31.53 8.89
C GLN A 357 -14.77 30.34 8.74
N ASP A 358 -15.79 30.25 9.60
CA ASP A 358 -16.75 29.14 9.65
C ASP A 358 -18.06 29.39 8.90
N GLY A 359 -18.18 30.55 8.24
CA GLY A 359 -19.41 31.01 7.58
C GLY A 359 -20.36 31.77 8.51
N VAL A 360 -19.97 31.97 9.77
CA VAL A 360 -20.67 32.80 10.76
C VAL A 360 -19.79 33.97 11.20
N SER A 361 -18.55 33.71 11.60
CA SER A 361 -17.60 34.74 12.03
C SER A 361 -16.15 34.26 11.97
N PRO A 362 -15.20 35.11 11.54
CA PRO A 362 -13.78 34.78 11.63
C PRO A 362 -13.30 34.73 13.08
N VAL A 363 -12.31 33.88 13.35
CA VAL A 363 -11.62 33.75 14.63
C VAL A 363 -10.10 33.71 14.38
N ILE A 364 -9.37 34.56 15.10
CA ILE A 364 -7.90 34.56 15.14
C ILE A 364 -7.40 33.60 16.22
N TYR A 365 -6.37 32.83 15.87
CA TYR A 365 -5.61 32.00 16.78
C TYR A 365 -4.14 32.42 16.77
N ILE A 366 -3.54 32.49 17.96
CA ILE A 366 -2.11 32.72 18.16
C ILE A 366 -1.57 31.53 18.96
N ASP A 367 -0.49 30.92 18.48
CA ASP A 367 0.15 29.76 19.10
C ASP A 367 -0.87 28.66 19.45
N GLY A 368 -1.78 28.38 18.50
CA GLY A 368 -2.84 27.38 18.63
C GLY A 368 -4.04 27.77 19.50
N VAL A 369 -4.04 28.94 20.17
CA VAL A 369 -5.12 29.39 21.08
C VAL A 369 -5.96 30.49 20.42
N ALA A 370 -7.29 30.41 20.52
CA ALA A 370 -8.14 31.57 20.24
C ALA A 370 -7.89 32.64 21.31
N VAL A 371 -7.31 33.78 20.91
CA VAL A 371 -6.96 34.88 21.82
C VAL A 371 -8.10 35.89 21.95
N ALA A 372 -8.00 36.77 22.96
CA ALA A 372 -8.89 37.91 23.10
C ALA A 372 -8.75 38.83 21.87
N GLN A 373 -9.87 39.13 21.23
CA GLN A 373 -9.96 39.79 19.93
C GLN A 373 -11.28 40.55 19.80
N ALA A 374 -11.27 41.63 19.02
CA ALA A 374 -12.42 42.50 18.84
C ALA A 374 -12.57 42.94 17.38
N PHE A 375 -13.82 43.09 16.95
CA PHE A 375 -14.13 43.74 15.69
C PHE A 375 -14.03 45.27 15.85
N ILE A 376 -13.17 45.89 15.06
CA ILE A 376 -13.16 47.34 14.86
C ILE A 376 -14.25 47.74 13.86
N THR A 377 -14.59 46.84 12.94
CA THR A 377 -15.69 46.99 11.97
C THR A 377 -16.34 45.63 11.76
N GLU A 378 -17.68 45.60 11.72
CA GLU A 378 -18.49 44.38 11.63
C GLU A 378 -19.73 44.53 10.74
N ILE A 379 -19.55 45.07 9.53
CA ILE A 379 -20.65 45.22 8.56
C ILE A 379 -21.13 43.86 8.06
N ASP A 380 -20.18 42.96 7.77
CA ASP A 380 -20.45 41.61 7.32
C ASP A 380 -19.30 40.69 7.76
N LYS A 381 -19.56 39.86 8.79
CA LYS A 381 -18.60 38.90 9.33
C LYS A 381 -18.51 37.63 8.48
N THR A 382 -19.46 37.40 7.57
CA THR A 382 -19.51 36.22 6.73
C THR A 382 -18.79 36.40 5.40
N TYR A 383 -18.42 37.65 5.05
CA TYR A 383 -17.72 37.99 3.82
C TYR A 383 -16.44 37.16 3.63
N TRP A 384 -16.43 36.37 2.56
CA TRP A 384 -15.34 35.47 2.16
C TRP A 384 -15.26 35.39 0.62
N PHE A 385 -14.56 34.41 0.06
CA PHE A 385 -14.32 34.32 -1.39
C PHE A 385 -15.58 34.31 -2.25
N ASN A 386 -16.62 33.56 -1.87
CA ASN A 386 -17.88 33.50 -2.64
C ASN A 386 -18.55 34.87 -2.83
N ASP A 387 -18.35 35.80 -1.89
CA ASP A 387 -18.91 37.15 -1.92
C ASP A 387 -17.90 38.19 -2.46
N ALA A 388 -16.71 37.74 -2.87
CA ALA A 388 -15.62 38.52 -3.44
C ALA A 388 -15.25 38.01 -4.86
N PRO A 389 -16.19 38.06 -5.82
CA PRO A 389 -16.04 37.36 -7.10
C PRO A 389 -14.97 37.97 -8.03
N ASN A 390 -14.44 39.17 -7.75
CA ASN A 390 -13.45 39.83 -8.59
C ASN A 390 -12.01 39.68 -8.08
N LEU A 391 -11.79 38.94 -6.98
CA LEU A 391 -10.43 38.62 -6.57
C LEU A 391 -9.72 37.89 -7.72
N ASP A 392 -8.53 38.35 -8.06
CA ASP A 392 -7.75 37.86 -9.20
C ASP A 392 -6.29 37.56 -8.84
N ASN A 393 -5.88 37.82 -7.59
CA ASN A 393 -4.54 37.53 -7.12
C ASN A 393 -4.51 36.92 -5.70
N GLY A 394 -3.48 36.12 -5.44
CA GLY A 394 -3.12 35.56 -4.14
C GLY A 394 -1.63 35.74 -3.85
N ARG A 395 -1.29 36.19 -2.64
CA ARG A 395 0.07 36.54 -2.24
C ARG A 395 0.42 36.02 -0.85
N ILE A 396 1.67 35.60 -0.69
CA ILE A 396 2.34 35.45 0.61
C ILE A 396 3.40 36.54 0.69
N GLY A 397 3.39 37.32 1.78
CA GLY A 397 4.38 38.38 2.06
C GLY A 397 4.02 39.79 1.56
N THR A 398 2.88 39.99 0.88
CA THR A 398 2.42 41.29 0.34
C THR A 398 0.93 41.27 0.03
N VAL A 399 0.36 42.40 -0.40
CA VAL A 399 -0.95 42.47 -1.07
C VAL A 399 -0.87 43.29 -2.36
N ASN A 400 -1.57 42.85 -3.41
CA ASN A 400 -1.77 43.61 -4.64
C ASN A 400 -3.26 43.98 -4.79
N ARG A 401 -3.55 45.27 -4.92
CA ARG A 401 -4.93 45.77 -4.98
C ARG A 401 -5.05 47.12 -5.68
N ASN A 402 -6.24 47.43 -6.22
CA ASN A 402 -6.66 48.78 -6.59
C ASN A 402 -5.63 49.60 -7.40
N SER A 403 -4.89 48.93 -8.28
CA SER A 403 -3.83 49.48 -9.13
C SER A 403 -2.67 50.14 -8.34
N GLU A 404 -2.49 49.77 -7.08
CA GLU A 404 -1.39 50.24 -6.21
C GLU A 404 -0.09 49.48 -6.48
N GLY A 405 -0.16 48.31 -7.12
CA GLY A 405 0.94 47.36 -7.19
C GLY A 405 1.07 46.54 -5.90
N GLU A 406 2.21 45.89 -5.72
CA GLU A 406 2.53 45.19 -4.49
C GLU A 406 2.84 46.21 -3.37
N VAL A 407 2.14 46.09 -2.24
CA VAL A 407 2.25 47.02 -1.10
C VAL A 407 2.16 46.26 0.23
N LEU A 408 2.51 46.92 1.34
CA LEU A 408 2.48 46.33 2.70
C LEU A 408 3.33 45.06 2.80
N HIS A 409 4.52 45.12 2.23
CA HIS A 409 5.48 44.01 2.19
C HIS A 409 5.92 43.60 3.60
N PHE A 410 5.97 42.30 3.83
CA PHE A 410 6.45 41.72 5.08
C PHE A 410 7.97 41.73 5.19
N ASN A 411 8.47 42.09 6.37
CA ASN A 411 9.89 42.05 6.71
C ASN A 411 10.14 40.99 7.80
N GLY A 412 10.54 39.80 7.37
CA GLY A 412 10.73 38.67 8.28
C GLY A 412 10.68 37.33 7.57
N ASP A 413 10.63 36.26 8.35
CA ASP A 413 10.57 34.89 7.84
C ASP A 413 9.15 34.32 7.96
N ILE A 414 8.73 33.55 6.96
CA ILE A 414 7.48 32.79 6.95
C ILE A 414 7.80 31.32 6.70
N ASP A 415 7.06 30.43 7.36
CA ASP A 415 7.20 28.98 7.27
C ASP A 415 5.82 28.29 7.39
N GLU A 416 5.68 27.06 6.88
CA GLU A 416 4.49 26.19 7.00
C GLU A 416 3.17 26.87 6.65
N VAL A 417 3.13 27.53 5.48
CA VAL A 417 1.89 28.17 5.03
C VAL A 417 0.89 27.10 4.58
N LYS A 418 -0.26 27.06 5.25
CA LYS A 418 -1.38 26.18 4.88
C LYS A 418 -2.66 26.98 4.67
N ILE A 419 -3.40 26.62 3.62
CA ILE A 419 -4.72 27.17 3.30
C ILE A 419 -5.71 26.01 3.17
N TYR A 420 -6.83 26.10 3.89
CA TYR A 420 -7.92 25.14 3.85
C TYR A 420 -9.20 25.79 3.31
N ASN A 421 -9.98 25.06 2.53
CA ASN A 421 -11.35 25.44 2.11
C ASN A 421 -12.43 25.09 3.15
N ARG A 422 -12.01 24.76 4.37
CA ARG A 422 -12.86 24.52 5.53
C ARG A 422 -12.35 25.30 6.75
N ALA A 423 -13.26 25.56 7.68
CA ALA A 423 -12.89 26.04 8.99
C ALA A 423 -12.28 24.88 9.80
N LEU A 424 -11.06 25.07 10.29
CA LEU A 424 -10.46 24.19 11.28
C LEU A 424 -11.08 24.49 12.65
N SER A 425 -11.29 23.44 13.43
CA SER A 425 -11.65 23.56 14.84
C SER A 425 -10.47 24.07 15.68
N ALA A 426 -10.76 24.54 16.91
CA ALA A 426 -9.71 24.97 17.83
C ALA A 426 -8.68 23.88 18.13
N ASP A 427 -9.11 22.61 18.20
CA ASP A 427 -8.23 21.46 18.44
C ASP A 427 -7.36 21.14 17.22
N GLU A 428 -7.88 21.31 16.00
CA GLU A 428 -7.08 21.15 14.78
C GLU A 428 -6.05 22.28 14.65
N VAL A 429 -6.41 23.53 14.94
CA VAL A 429 -5.45 24.64 14.95
C VAL A 429 -4.40 24.45 16.05
N ARG A 430 -4.79 23.92 17.22
CA ARG A 430 -3.86 23.52 18.28
C ARG A 430 -2.90 22.44 17.79
N ALA A 431 -3.39 21.42 17.11
CA ALA A 431 -2.57 20.33 16.59
C ALA A 431 -1.54 20.82 15.57
N LEU A 432 -1.90 21.74 14.67
CA LEU A 432 -0.94 22.38 13.74
C LEU A 432 0.16 23.15 14.50
N TYR A 433 -0.18 23.86 15.56
CA TYR A 433 0.81 24.55 16.40
C TYR A 433 1.73 23.58 17.15
N GLU A 434 1.19 22.47 17.66
CA GLU A 434 1.95 21.48 18.43
C GLU A 434 2.76 20.52 17.56
N GLN A 435 2.59 20.57 16.24
CA GLN A 435 3.36 19.82 15.27
C GLN A 435 4.81 20.31 15.23
N ARG A 436 5.68 19.71 16.06
CA ARG A 436 7.12 20.06 16.16
C ARG A 436 8.02 19.37 15.15
N THR A 437 7.49 18.35 14.49
CA THR A 437 8.16 17.57 13.45
C THR A 437 7.15 17.37 12.35
N GLU A 438 7.50 17.67 11.11
CA GLU A 438 6.68 17.23 9.98
C GLU A 438 6.65 15.71 10.01
N GLY A 439 5.45 15.12 10.13
CA GLY A 439 5.32 13.70 9.81
C GLY A 439 5.84 13.55 8.39
N ASN A 440 6.72 12.57 8.13
CA ASN A 440 7.37 12.35 6.82
C ASN A 440 6.39 12.65 5.71
N ASN A 441 6.46 13.87 5.16
CA ASN A 441 5.47 14.33 4.21
C ASN A 441 5.93 13.71 2.90
N SER A 442 5.57 12.45 2.67
CA SER A 442 6.07 11.64 1.57
C SER A 442 5.49 12.08 0.23
N TYR A 443 5.37 13.37 -0.04
CA TYR A 443 4.62 13.86 -1.17
C TYR A 443 5.24 15.17 -1.67
N VAL A 444 6.32 15.05 -2.45
CA VAL A 444 6.23 15.68 -3.77
C VAL A 444 5.01 15.03 -4.40
N SER A 445 4.01 15.81 -4.77
CA SER A 445 2.72 15.30 -5.24
C SER A 445 2.95 14.07 -6.11
N GLN A 446 2.26 12.97 -5.80
CA GLN A 446 2.37 11.69 -6.51
C GLN A 446 1.85 11.81 -7.97
N ARG A 447 1.78 13.02 -8.54
CA ARG A 447 1.19 13.35 -9.84
C ARG A 447 1.99 14.31 -10.71
N ASP A 448 3.00 15.02 -10.22
CA ASP A 448 3.80 15.87 -11.11
C ASP A 448 4.97 15.06 -11.69
N MET A 449 4.71 14.39 -12.81
CA MET A 449 5.78 14.12 -13.77
C MET A 449 6.10 15.44 -14.46
N GLU A 450 7.10 16.16 -13.96
CA GLU A 450 7.61 17.34 -14.64
C GLU A 450 8.49 16.88 -15.82
N ILE A 451 8.09 17.23 -17.06
CA ILE A 451 8.91 17.03 -18.24
C ILE A 451 9.66 18.34 -18.50
N ASP A 452 10.99 18.33 -18.35
CA ASP A 452 11.79 19.51 -18.62
C ASP A 452 11.82 19.87 -20.12
N ILE A 453 12.35 21.05 -20.46
CA ILE A 453 12.47 21.53 -21.86
C ILE A 453 13.33 20.63 -22.76
N ASN A 454 14.06 19.68 -22.17
CA ASN A 454 14.90 18.70 -22.86
C ASN A 454 14.23 17.31 -22.92
N GLY A 455 13.00 17.16 -22.43
CA GLY A 455 12.23 15.93 -22.45
C GLY A 455 12.47 14.98 -21.28
N ASN A 456 13.16 15.39 -20.21
CA ASN A 456 13.40 14.55 -19.04
C ASN A 456 12.21 14.60 -18.08
N ALA A 457 11.63 13.45 -17.77
CA ALA A 457 10.60 13.33 -16.74
C ALA A 457 11.24 13.16 -15.34
N LYS A 458 10.86 14.01 -14.38
CA LYS A 458 11.23 13.89 -12.97
C LYS A 458 10.04 13.36 -12.16
N LEU A 459 10.32 12.58 -11.11
CA LEU A 459 9.32 12.13 -10.14
C LEU A 459 9.86 12.40 -8.73
N GLY A 460 9.49 13.53 -8.15
CA GLY A 460 9.88 13.91 -6.78
C GLY A 460 11.38 14.08 -6.52
N THR A 461 11.76 14.00 -5.23
CA THR A 461 13.11 14.27 -4.69
C THR A 461 14.14 13.16 -4.95
N LEU A 462 13.80 12.11 -5.70
CA LEU A 462 14.83 11.23 -6.24
C LEU A 462 15.56 11.96 -7.35
N ALA A 463 16.73 12.51 -7.02
CA ALA A 463 17.79 12.70 -8.00
C ALA A 463 18.17 11.31 -8.54
N LEU A 464 17.42 10.83 -9.51
CA LEU A 464 17.75 9.63 -10.25
C LEU A 464 19.07 9.96 -10.97
N SER A 465 20.17 9.35 -10.52
CA SER A 465 21.50 9.53 -11.12
C SER A 465 21.59 8.83 -12.50
N GLY A 466 20.48 8.75 -13.22
CA GLY A 466 20.26 8.07 -14.49
C GLY A 466 18.86 8.39 -14.98
N ALA A 467 18.65 8.39 -16.30
CA ALA A 467 17.36 8.73 -16.88
C ALA A 467 16.23 7.82 -16.35
N LEU A 468 15.12 8.42 -15.90
CA LEU A 468 13.86 7.71 -15.72
C LEU A 468 13.30 7.38 -17.11
N THR A 469 13.57 6.18 -17.60
CA THR A 469 12.94 5.69 -18.83
C THR A 469 11.55 5.15 -18.49
N LEU A 470 10.51 5.98 -18.58
CA LEU A 470 9.15 5.47 -18.72
C LEU A 470 9.07 4.73 -20.05
N LYS A 471 9.06 3.39 -20.00
CA LYS A 471 8.80 2.56 -21.18
C LYS A 471 7.33 2.70 -21.58
N VAL A 472 6.94 3.82 -22.17
CA VAL A 472 5.73 3.92 -23.01
C VAL A 472 6.11 3.98 -24.49
N SER A 473 7.33 3.55 -24.81
CA SER A 473 7.83 3.39 -26.18
C SER A 473 7.67 1.97 -26.72
N ASP A 474 7.21 1.02 -25.91
CA ASP A 474 7.00 -0.34 -26.41
C ASP A 474 5.69 -0.33 -27.19
N ASN A 475 5.79 -0.10 -28.51
CA ASN A 475 4.67 -0.20 -29.47
C ASN A 475 3.84 -1.48 -29.23
N GLN A 476 4.47 -2.53 -28.70
CA GLN A 476 3.85 -3.79 -28.27
C GLN A 476 2.75 -3.63 -27.20
N ALA A 477 2.93 -2.78 -26.18
CA ALA A 477 1.89 -2.52 -25.17
C ALA A 477 0.70 -1.72 -25.75
N ARG A 478 0.97 -0.88 -26.76
CA ARG A 478 -0.06 -0.12 -27.48
C ARG A 478 -0.81 -1.00 -28.50
N TRP A 479 -0.14 -2.00 -29.09
CA TRP A 479 -0.76 -2.98 -29.98
C TRP A 479 -1.72 -3.92 -29.25
N ALA A 480 -1.42 -4.31 -28.00
CA ALA A 480 -2.32 -5.12 -27.18
C ALA A 480 -3.73 -4.49 -27.07
N ALA A 481 -3.82 -3.20 -26.74
CA ALA A 481 -5.12 -2.51 -26.67
C ALA A 481 -5.83 -2.43 -28.05
N LEU A 482 -5.07 -2.37 -29.13
CA LEU A 482 -5.64 -2.32 -30.49
C LEU A 482 -6.12 -3.70 -30.96
N TYR A 483 -5.41 -4.77 -30.59
CA TYR A 483 -5.84 -6.15 -30.79
C TYR A 483 -7.18 -6.41 -30.11
N GLU A 484 -7.30 -6.07 -28.82
CA GLU A 484 -8.53 -6.20 -28.05
C GLU A 484 -9.67 -5.38 -28.67
N ALA A 485 -9.43 -4.10 -28.98
CA ALA A 485 -10.47 -3.23 -29.56
C ALA A 485 -11.00 -3.75 -30.91
N ARG A 486 -10.13 -4.38 -31.72
CA ARG A 486 -10.49 -4.93 -33.01
C ARG A 486 -11.25 -6.27 -32.88
N LEU A 487 -10.85 -7.12 -31.94
CA LEU A 487 -11.55 -8.37 -31.62
C LEU A 487 -12.91 -8.13 -30.94
N ASP A 488 -13.03 -7.14 -30.06
CA ASP A 488 -14.31 -6.71 -29.49
C ASP A 488 -15.29 -6.24 -30.57
N LEU A 489 -14.76 -5.59 -31.61
CA LEU A 489 -15.55 -5.03 -32.69
C LEU A 489 -16.01 -6.08 -33.71
N LEU A 490 -15.10 -6.97 -34.11
CA LEU A 490 -15.32 -7.95 -35.18
C LEU A 490 -15.79 -9.31 -34.64
N GLY A 491 -15.59 -9.57 -33.34
CA GLY A 491 -15.87 -10.83 -32.66
C GLY A 491 -14.58 -11.57 -32.29
N LEU A 492 -14.54 -12.14 -31.09
CA LEU A 492 -13.40 -12.92 -30.59
C LEU A 492 -13.12 -14.18 -31.43
N ASP A 493 -14.10 -14.65 -32.21
CA ASP A 493 -13.97 -15.79 -33.12
C ASP A 493 -13.32 -15.44 -34.48
N CYS A 494 -12.86 -14.20 -34.64
CA CYS A 494 -12.07 -13.81 -35.81
C CYS A 494 -10.60 -14.21 -35.68
N LEU A 495 -9.99 -14.49 -36.81
CA LEU A 495 -8.58 -14.79 -36.98
C LEU A 495 -7.87 -13.55 -37.51
N LEU A 496 -7.29 -12.78 -36.61
CA LEU A 496 -6.44 -11.66 -36.98
C LEU A 496 -5.02 -12.17 -37.23
N VAL A 497 -4.45 -11.88 -38.39
CA VAL A 497 -3.10 -12.33 -38.78
C VAL A 497 -2.09 -11.20 -38.52
N PRO A 498 -1.33 -11.23 -37.41
CA PRO A 498 -0.45 -10.14 -36.97
C PRO A 498 0.90 -10.13 -37.69
N MET A 499 0.88 -10.04 -39.02
CA MET A 499 2.09 -10.13 -39.83
C MET A 499 3.11 -9.05 -39.46
N GLY A 500 4.38 -9.41 -39.30
CA GLY A 500 5.44 -8.48 -38.88
C GLY A 500 5.44 -8.14 -37.38
N ASP A 501 4.56 -8.74 -36.58
CA ASP A 501 4.63 -8.67 -35.11
C ASP A 501 5.44 -9.85 -34.56
N THR A 502 6.65 -9.55 -34.09
CA THR A 502 7.60 -10.56 -33.60
C THR A 502 7.12 -11.34 -32.38
N ASN A 503 6.10 -10.87 -31.64
CA ASN A 503 5.54 -11.61 -30.52
C ASN A 503 4.62 -12.76 -30.96
N HIS A 504 4.10 -12.68 -32.17
CA HIS A 504 3.20 -13.66 -32.76
C HIS A 504 3.88 -14.49 -33.87
N GLU A 505 5.10 -14.12 -34.26
CA GLU A 505 5.93 -14.87 -35.18
C GLU A 505 6.80 -15.89 -34.43
N ALA A 506 7.10 -17.02 -35.08
CA ALA A 506 8.10 -17.96 -34.57
C ALA A 506 9.50 -17.30 -34.52
N GLY A 507 10.41 -17.86 -33.73
CA GLY A 507 11.74 -17.25 -33.53
C GLY A 507 12.61 -17.16 -34.80
N ASP A 508 12.35 -18.01 -35.79
CA ASP A 508 12.95 -17.97 -37.14
C ASP A 508 12.14 -17.12 -38.14
N ARG A 509 10.99 -16.59 -37.70
CA ARG A 509 10.06 -15.75 -38.46
C ARG A 509 9.58 -16.41 -39.76
N THR A 510 9.39 -17.73 -39.74
CA THR A 510 8.83 -18.50 -40.86
C THR A 510 7.32 -18.74 -40.73
N THR A 511 6.77 -18.55 -39.53
CA THR A 511 5.33 -18.69 -39.27
C THR A 511 4.81 -17.54 -38.42
N VAL A 512 3.51 -17.27 -38.53
CA VAL A 512 2.77 -16.29 -37.72
C VAL A 512 1.49 -16.92 -37.18
N THR A 513 1.27 -16.81 -35.87
CA THR A 513 0.06 -17.31 -35.19
C THR A 513 -0.97 -16.20 -35.08
N THR A 514 -2.23 -16.49 -35.39
CA THR A 514 -3.32 -15.51 -35.31
C THR A 514 -3.65 -15.10 -33.87
N VAL A 515 -4.25 -13.91 -33.74
CA VAL A 515 -4.83 -13.40 -32.50
C VAL A 515 -6.36 -13.52 -32.58
N GLY A 516 -6.98 -14.07 -31.52
CA GLY A 516 -8.39 -14.43 -31.43
C GLY A 516 -8.58 -15.61 -30.47
N ASP A 517 -9.82 -16.05 -30.26
CA ASP A 517 -10.14 -17.25 -29.47
C ASP A 517 -9.54 -18.52 -30.07
N GLU A 518 -9.52 -18.59 -31.41
CA GLU A 518 -8.85 -19.64 -32.16
C GLU A 518 -7.50 -19.14 -32.68
N GLN A 519 -6.43 -19.85 -32.32
CA GLN A 519 -5.06 -19.51 -32.70
C GLN A 519 -4.57 -20.49 -33.77
N VAL A 520 -4.43 -19.99 -34.98
CA VAL A 520 -4.14 -20.74 -36.19
C VAL A 520 -2.81 -20.24 -36.77
N VAL A 521 -2.00 -21.16 -37.29
CA VAL A 521 -0.65 -20.84 -37.80
C VAL A 521 -0.67 -20.67 -39.32
N PHE A 522 -0.24 -19.50 -39.79
CA PHE A 522 0.04 -19.23 -41.19
C PHE A 522 1.54 -19.34 -41.43
N THR A 523 1.94 -19.73 -42.64
CA THR A 523 3.34 -20.00 -42.98
C THR A 523 3.81 -19.04 -44.05
N TYR A 524 4.90 -18.30 -43.79
CA TYR A 524 5.58 -17.54 -44.82
C TYR A 524 6.36 -18.50 -45.73
N THR A 525 6.48 -18.15 -47.01
CA THR A 525 7.29 -18.92 -47.98
C THR A 525 8.73 -19.14 -47.57
N GLU A 526 9.28 -18.14 -46.90
CA GLU A 526 10.59 -18.15 -46.28
C GLU A 526 10.61 -17.23 -45.07
N ALA A 527 11.69 -17.26 -44.30
CA ALA A 527 11.85 -16.39 -43.15
C ALA A 527 11.77 -14.92 -43.56
N VAL A 528 11.01 -14.10 -42.83
CA VAL A 528 10.88 -12.66 -43.08
C VAL A 528 12.24 -11.94 -43.10
N THR A 529 13.25 -12.50 -42.43
CA THR A 529 14.63 -11.98 -42.45
C THR A 529 15.36 -12.15 -43.79
N SER A 530 14.85 -13.00 -44.68
CA SER A 530 15.42 -13.28 -46.00
C SER A 530 14.72 -12.54 -47.14
N TRP A 531 13.59 -11.87 -46.88
CA TRP A 531 12.83 -11.13 -47.88
C TRP A 531 13.67 -10.00 -48.48
N ASP A 532 13.62 -9.81 -49.81
CA ASP A 532 14.40 -8.73 -50.44
C ASP A 532 13.88 -7.35 -50.03
N THR A 533 12.58 -7.26 -49.69
CA THR A 533 11.96 -6.05 -49.15
C THR A 533 11.38 -6.30 -47.76
N PRO A 534 12.17 -6.14 -46.69
CA PRO A 534 11.71 -6.37 -45.33
C PRO A 534 10.51 -5.48 -44.94
N PRO A 535 9.67 -5.91 -43.98
CA PRO A 535 8.60 -5.08 -43.45
C PRO A 535 9.10 -3.72 -42.94
N THR A 536 8.34 -2.68 -43.25
CA THR A 536 8.58 -1.31 -42.75
C THR A 536 7.52 -0.95 -41.70
N VAL A 537 7.52 0.28 -41.18
CA VAL A 537 6.51 0.73 -40.21
C VAL A 537 5.86 2.04 -40.65
N LYS A 538 4.57 2.22 -40.32
CA LYS A 538 3.81 3.43 -40.64
C LYS A 538 2.94 3.91 -39.47
N GLY A 539 2.74 5.21 -39.40
CA GLY A 539 1.75 5.83 -38.51
C GLY A 539 2.21 5.98 -37.05
N PRO A 540 1.39 6.65 -36.22
CA PRO A 540 1.71 6.96 -34.82
C PRO A 540 1.88 5.74 -33.90
N LEU A 541 1.43 4.55 -34.33
CA LEU A 541 1.62 3.28 -33.61
C LEU A 541 2.68 2.37 -34.24
N SER A 542 3.43 2.86 -35.25
CA SER A 542 4.45 2.10 -35.98
C SER A 542 3.92 0.76 -36.54
N ILE A 543 2.72 0.77 -37.11
CA ILE A 543 2.08 -0.41 -37.69
C ILE A 543 2.99 -1.05 -38.75
N PRO A 544 3.27 -2.37 -38.69
CA PRO A 544 4.05 -3.04 -39.73
C PRO A 544 3.41 -2.87 -41.11
N VAL A 545 4.24 -2.67 -42.13
CA VAL A 545 3.82 -2.59 -43.53
C VAL A 545 4.58 -3.67 -44.29
N ILE A 546 3.83 -4.67 -44.75
CA ILE A 546 4.30 -5.86 -45.43
C ILE A 546 4.37 -5.58 -46.93
N ASN A 547 5.53 -5.83 -47.54
CA ASN A 547 5.74 -5.71 -48.97
C ASN A 547 5.97 -7.11 -49.54
N PHE A 548 4.97 -7.67 -50.22
CA PHE A 548 5.15 -8.88 -51.00
C PHE A 548 5.84 -8.49 -52.31
N ASN A 549 7.13 -8.77 -52.47
CA ASN A 549 7.98 -8.03 -53.41
C ASN A 549 7.78 -8.41 -54.89
N GLN A 550 6.86 -9.34 -55.16
CA GLN A 550 6.53 -9.90 -56.47
C GLN A 550 7.43 -11.03 -57.00
N SER A 551 8.33 -11.58 -56.18
CA SER A 551 9.21 -12.67 -56.58
C SER A 551 8.92 -13.96 -55.81
N ASP A 552 8.98 -13.95 -54.48
CA ASP A 552 8.90 -15.14 -53.63
C ASP A 552 8.25 -14.93 -52.25
N GLU A 553 7.82 -13.72 -51.88
CA GLU A 553 7.10 -13.49 -50.62
C GLU A 553 5.58 -13.63 -50.78
N TRP A 554 5.02 -14.61 -50.07
CA TRP A 554 3.59 -14.70 -49.79
C TRP A 554 3.36 -15.44 -48.47
N LEU A 555 2.13 -15.40 -47.98
CA LEU A 555 1.71 -16.11 -46.77
C LEU A 555 0.73 -17.22 -47.15
N GLU A 556 1.01 -18.44 -46.72
CA GLU A 556 0.19 -19.63 -46.94
C GLU A 556 -0.75 -19.88 -45.75
N THR A 557 -1.99 -20.22 -46.05
CA THR A 557 -2.97 -20.64 -45.04
C THR A 557 -2.65 -22.03 -44.48
N PRO A 558 -3.21 -22.42 -43.33
CA PRO A 558 -2.76 -23.60 -42.58
C PRO A 558 -2.85 -24.92 -43.34
N ASP A 559 -3.92 -25.10 -44.12
CA ASP A 559 -4.12 -26.24 -45.00
C ASP A 559 -5.06 -25.91 -46.17
N ALA A 560 -5.29 -26.90 -47.03
CA ALA A 560 -6.11 -26.77 -48.25
C ALA A 560 -7.63 -26.79 -47.99
N ALA A 561 -8.05 -27.15 -46.76
CA ALA A 561 -9.44 -27.26 -46.32
C ALA A 561 -9.92 -26.02 -45.55
N PHE A 562 -9.00 -25.18 -45.08
CA PHE A 562 -9.27 -23.99 -44.27
C PHE A 562 -10.31 -23.02 -44.87
N TRP A 563 -10.43 -22.98 -46.20
CA TRP A 563 -11.35 -22.10 -46.93
C TRP A 563 -12.49 -22.83 -47.64
N ASN A 564 -12.70 -24.11 -47.36
CA ASN A 564 -13.69 -24.91 -48.08
C ASN A 564 -14.99 -24.98 -47.28
N ASP A 565 -16.12 -24.80 -47.96
CA ASP A 565 -17.39 -25.34 -47.47
C ASP A 565 -17.43 -26.83 -47.85
N SER A 566 -17.68 -27.71 -46.89
CA SER A 566 -17.88 -29.12 -47.22
C SER A 566 -19.33 -29.31 -47.68
N ALA A 567 -19.53 -29.90 -48.87
CA ALA A 567 -20.84 -30.20 -49.43
C ALA A 567 -21.79 -30.85 -48.40
N GLY A 568 -22.83 -30.12 -47.99
CA GLY A 568 -23.85 -30.56 -47.03
C GLY A 568 -23.79 -29.91 -45.64
N SER A 569 -22.87 -28.96 -45.39
CA SER A 569 -22.96 -28.08 -44.23
C SER A 569 -24.06 -27.01 -44.46
N SER A 570 -24.80 -26.62 -43.42
CA SER A 570 -25.73 -25.49 -43.52
C SER A 570 -24.95 -24.19 -43.66
N GLU A 571 -24.66 -23.83 -44.92
CA GLU A 571 -24.17 -22.56 -45.49
C GLU A 571 -23.41 -21.60 -44.52
N PRO A 572 -22.07 -21.59 -44.59
CA PRO A 572 -21.25 -20.78 -43.71
C PRO A 572 -21.03 -19.35 -44.22
N SER A 573 -21.33 -18.39 -43.36
CA SER A 573 -20.98 -16.98 -43.52
C SER A 573 -19.45 -16.78 -43.52
N TYR A 574 -18.93 -15.93 -44.42
CA TYR A 574 -17.51 -15.59 -44.49
C TYR A 574 -17.30 -14.08 -44.49
N CYS A 575 -16.30 -13.61 -43.75
CA CYS A 575 -15.91 -12.20 -43.69
C CYS A 575 -14.39 -12.06 -43.69
N TRP A 576 -13.92 -10.99 -44.32
CA TRP A 576 -12.53 -10.62 -44.25
C TRP A 576 -12.31 -9.14 -44.52
N ALA A 577 -11.20 -8.61 -44.02
CA ALA A 577 -10.79 -7.23 -44.26
C ALA A 577 -9.26 -7.09 -44.32
N PHE A 578 -8.79 -6.20 -45.20
CA PHE A 578 -7.40 -5.85 -45.39
C PHE A 578 -7.23 -4.32 -45.44
N TRP A 579 -6.11 -3.85 -44.91
CA TRP A 579 -5.59 -2.52 -45.21
C TRP A 579 -4.53 -2.64 -46.30
N VAL A 580 -4.78 -2.05 -47.46
CA VAL A 580 -3.91 -2.15 -48.64
C VAL A 580 -3.59 -0.76 -49.18
N ASN A 581 -2.31 -0.51 -49.47
CA ASN A 581 -1.84 0.69 -50.13
C ASN A 581 -1.80 0.47 -51.65
N VAL A 582 -2.89 0.79 -52.32
CA VAL A 582 -3.07 0.61 -53.76
C VAL A 582 -2.07 1.48 -54.52
N VAL A 583 -1.23 0.86 -55.34
CA VAL A 583 -0.24 1.54 -56.20
C VAL A 583 -0.77 1.63 -57.64
N ALA A 584 -0.69 2.82 -58.24
CA ALA A 584 -1.17 3.04 -59.61
C ALA A 584 -0.41 2.20 -60.66
N GLY A 585 -1.14 1.66 -61.64
CA GLY A 585 -0.55 0.96 -62.78
C GLY A 585 -0.12 -0.50 -62.54
N ALA A 586 -0.51 -1.11 -61.42
CA ALA A 586 -0.28 -2.53 -61.19
C ALA A 586 -1.44 -3.38 -61.71
N SER A 587 -1.18 -4.24 -62.70
CA SER A 587 -2.22 -5.04 -63.34
C SER A 587 -2.45 -6.38 -62.65
N GLY A 588 -3.65 -6.60 -62.09
CA GLY A 588 -4.09 -7.92 -61.62
C GLY A 588 -3.32 -8.44 -60.41
N GLN A 589 -3.35 -7.71 -59.30
CA GLN A 589 -2.63 -8.08 -58.07
C GLN A 589 -3.51 -8.94 -57.14
N SER A 590 -2.97 -10.07 -56.70
CA SER A 590 -3.68 -11.02 -55.84
C SER A 590 -3.54 -10.71 -54.36
N LEU A 591 -4.61 -10.24 -53.71
CA LEU A 591 -4.65 -10.12 -52.25
C LEU A 591 -4.75 -11.51 -51.61
N MET A 592 -5.69 -12.32 -52.09
CA MET A 592 -5.97 -13.66 -51.59
C MET A 592 -6.48 -14.52 -52.74
N MET A 593 -5.79 -15.61 -53.08
CA MET A 593 -6.18 -16.44 -54.21
C MET A 593 -5.80 -17.92 -54.07
N LYS A 594 -6.68 -18.79 -54.61
CA LYS A 594 -6.40 -20.19 -54.95
C LYS A 594 -6.52 -20.36 -56.48
N SER A 595 -5.51 -20.95 -57.12
CA SER A 595 -5.44 -21.08 -58.58
C SER A 595 -4.76 -22.38 -58.99
N THR A 596 -5.32 -23.10 -59.96
CA THR A 596 -4.71 -24.29 -60.59
C THR A 596 -4.24 -23.94 -62.02
N ALA A 597 -2.95 -23.69 -62.21
CA ALA A 597 -2.24 -23.62 -63.49
C ALA A 597 -2.83 -22.71 -64.61
N ASN A 598 -2.25 -21.50 -64.72
CA ASN A 598 -1.90 -20.82 -65.97
C ASN A 598 -2.98 -20.32 -66.95
N ASN A 599 -4.21 -19.99 -66.52
CA ASN A 599 -5.17 -19.39 -67.48
C ASN A 599 -6.08 -18.27 -66.96
N ASN A 600 -5.81 -17.65 -65.79
CA ASN A 600 -6.68 -16.61 -65.21
C ASN A 600 -8.15 -17.06 -65.00
N GLN A 601 -8.44 -18.35 -65.06
CA GLN A 601 -9.73 -18.91 -64.65
C GLN A 601 -9.53 -19.48 -63.25
N GLY A 602 -9.50 -18.58 -62.26
CA GLY A 602 -9.34 -18.95 -60.85
C GLY A 602 -10.32 -20.05 -60.47
N GLN A 603 -9.86 -20.96 -59.61
CA GLN A 603 -10.65 -22.05 -59.09
C GLN A 603 -10.75 -21.87 -57.58
N ASN A 604 -11.98 -21.74 -57.08
CA ASN A 604 -12.40 -21.49 -55.68
C ASN A 604 -12.41 -20.04 -55.16
N TRP A 605 -11.28 -19.41 -54.81
CA TRP A 605 -11.26 -18.07 -54.16
C TRP A 605 -10.43 -17.07 -54.94
N VAL A 606 -11.02 -15.92 -55.29
CA VAL A 606 -10.34 -14.84 -56.02
C VAL A 606 -10.65 -13.48 -55.39
N THR A 607 -9.65 -12.89 -54.75
CA THR A 607 -9.67 -11.50 -54.29
C THR A 607 -8.50 -10.74 -54.87
N ILE A 608 -8.78 -9.82 -55.79
CA ILE A 608 -7.77 -9.10 -56.58
C ILE A 608 -8.07 -7.61 -56.68
N VAL A 609 -7.00 -6.82 -56.90
CA VAL A 609 -7.10 -5.50 -57.52
C VAL A 609 -6.82 -5.69 -59.01
N ASP A 610 -7.85 -5.46 -59.83
CA ASP A 610 -7.81 -5.64 -61.28
C ASP A 610 -6.93 -4.59 -61.98
N SER A 611 -6.59 -4.85 -63.24
CA SER A 611 -5.83 -3.94 -64.10
C SER A 611 -6.53 -2.63 -64.45
N ASP A 612 -7.82 -2.50 -64.17
CA ASP A 612 -8.58 -1.25 -64.24
C ASP A 612 -8.79 -0.63 -62.86
N GLU A 613 -7.95 -0.99 -61.89
CA GLU A 613 -7.89 -0.45 -60.53
C GLU A 613 -9.17 -0.68 -59.71
N THR A 614 -10.05 -1.57 -60.16
CA THR A 614 -11.21 -1.99 -59.37
C THR A 614 -10.84 -3.16 -58.48
N PHE A 615 -11.45 -3.22 -57.30
CA PHE A 615 -11.34 -4.35 -56.40
C PHE A 615 -12.46 -5.36 -56.64
N ARG A 616 -12.09 -6.64 -56.72
CA ARG A 616 -12.97 -7.75 -57.06
C ARG A 616 -12.82 -8.87 -56.06
N CYS A 617 -13.93 -9.41 -55.59
CA CYS A 617 -14.01 -10.64 -54.82
C CYS A 617 -14.95 -11.64 -55.52
N ARG A 618 -14.52 -12.90 -55.68
CA ARG A 618 -15.33 -13.98 -56.26
C ARG A 618 -15.08 -15.30 -55.54
N ILE A 619 -16.14 -16.10 -55.47
CA ILE A 619 -16.11 -17.52 -55.12
C ILE A 619 -16.61 -18.29 -56.34
N ILE A 620 -15.81 -19.26 -56.79
CA ILE A 620 -16.00 -19.96 -58.07
C ILE A 620 -16.28 -21.44 -57.80
N ASP A 621 -17.32 -21.96 -58.45
CA ASP A 621 -17.65 -23.38 -58.55
C ASP A 621 -16.81 -24.00 -59.67
N ASP A 622 -15.86 -24.83 -59.27
CA ASP A 622 -14.87 -25.46 -60.15
C ASP A 622 -15.47 -26.50 -61.13
N THR A 623 -16.69 -26.99 -60.85
CA THR A 623 -17.36 -28.02 -61.66
C THR A 623 -18.23 -27.41 -62.75
N ALA A 624 -18.87 -26.28 -62.45
CA ALA A 624 -19.79 -25.59 -63.37
C ALA A 624 -19.18 -24.35 -64.06
N ASN A 625 -17.99 -23.89 -63.62
CA ASN A 625 -17.41 -22.60 -63.98
C ASN A 625 -18.38 -21.42 -63.70
N ALA A 626 -19.20 -21.60 -62.67
CA ALA A 626 -20.14 -20.61 -62.16
C ALA A 626 -19.52 -19.86 -60.99
N PHE A 627 -19.93 -18.62 -60.72
CA PHE A 627 -19.39 -17.86 -59.60
C PHE A 627 -20.39 -16.88 -59.01
N ILE A 628 -20.21 -16.61 -57.71
CA ILE A 628 -20.77 -15.45 -57.03
C ILE A 628 -19.65 -14.45 -56.77
N GLY A 629 -19.95 -13.17 -56.96
CA GLY A 629 -18.90 -12.15 -56.97
C GLY A 629 -19.44 -10.75 -56.79
N ALA A 630 -18.56 -9.87 -56.35
CA ALA A 630 -18.78 -8.43 -56.35
C ALA A 630 -17.55 -7.72 -56.91
N ARG A 631 -17.82 -6.59 -57.56
CA ARG A 631 -16.80 -5.68 -58.07
C ARG A 631 -17.12 -4.27 -57.64
N SER A 632 -16.09 -3.60 -57.15
CA SER A 632 -16.13 -2.21 -56.70
C SER A 632 -15.91 -1.21 -57.84
N GLY A 633 -16.06 0.07 -57.51
CA GLY A 633 -15.55 1.19 -58.29
C GLY A 633 -14.02 1.20 -58.41
N VAL A 634 -13.51 2.15 -59.18
CA VAL A 634 -12.06 2.36 -59.37
C VAL A 634 -11.46 2.89 -58.07
N LEU A 635 -10.44 2.21 -57.56
CA LEU A 635 -9.66 2.62 -56.39
C LEU A 635 -8.65 3.70 -56.79
N SER A 636 -8.53 4.73 -55.96
CA SER A 636 -7.43 5.69 -56.09
C SER A 636 -6.12 5.10 -55.59
N ALA A 637 -4.99 5.69 -55.97
CA ALA A 637 -3.72 5.36 -55.34
C ALA A 637 -3.71 5.83 -53.88
N GLY A 638 -3.33 4.95 -52.95
CA GLY A 638 -3.30 5.23 -51.52
C GLY A 638 -3.80 4.08 -50.64
N TRP A 639 -3.85 4.33 -49.33
CA TRP A 639 -4.34 3.37 -48.36
C TRP A 639 -5.86 3.26 -48.41
N HIS A 640 -6.34 2.04 -48.62
CA HIS A 640 -7.74 1.69 -48.61
C HIS A 640 -7.99 0.53 -47.64
N HIS A 641 -9.12 0.58 -46.95
CA HIS A 641 -9.67 -0.55 -46.21
C HIS A 641 -10.63 -1.30 -47.12
N LEU A 642 -10.25 -2.53 -47.46
CA LEU A 642 -10.99 -3.38 -48.38
C LEU A 642 -11.54 -4.56 -47.59
N ALA A 643 -12.86 -4.72 -47.59
CA ALA A 643 -13.52 -5.82 -46.90
C ALA A 643 -14.56 -6.48 -47.79
N ALA A 644 -14.87 -7.74 -47.52
CA ALA A 644 -16.01 -8.39 -48.13
C ALA A 644 -16.72 -9.35 -47.17
N THR A 645 -18.03 -9.46 -47.35
CA THR A 645 -18.89 -10.35 -46.59
C THR A 645 -19.75 -11.21 -47.51
N LYS A 646 -19.78 -12.52 -47.29
CA LYS A 646 -20.73 -13.45 -47.92
C LYS A 646 -21.96 -13.59 -47.03
N HIS A 647 -23.12 -13.25 -47.57
CA HIS A 647 -24.42 -13.47 -46.90
C HIS A 647 -25.19 -14.57 -47.63
N ASP A 648 -25.62 -15.60 -46.89
CA ASP A 648 -26.53 -16.62 -47.37
C ASP A 648 -27.95 -16.33 -46.84
N ASP A 649 -28.78 -15.69 -47.67
CA ASP A 649 -30.23 -15.74 -47.45
C ASP A 649 -30.73 -17.06 -48.06
N ALA A 650 -31.45 -17.85 -47.26
CA ALA A 650 -31.94 -19.21 -47.56
C ALA A 650 -32.88 -19.35 -48.78
N ILE A 651 -32.92 -18.36 -49.67
CA ILE A 651 -33.78 -18.27 -50.84
C ILE A 651 -32.95 -17.75 -52.02
N THR A 652 -32.16 -18.64 -52.63
CA THR A 652 -31.74 -18.60 -54.05
C THR A 652 -30.71 -17.56 -54.54
N SER A 653 -30.00 -16.80 -53.70
CA SER A 653 -28.84 -16.01 -54.19
C SER A 653 -27.84 -15.69 -53.07
N ALA A 654 -26.81 -16.52 -52.90
CA ALA A 654 -25.62 -16.12 -52.13
C ALA A 654 -25.08 -14.81 -52.71
N SER A 655 -24.86 -13.79 -51.87
CA SER A 655 -24.35 -12.50 -52.34
C SER A 655 -23.13 -12.05 -51.55
N ILE A 656 -22.13 -11.57 -52.30
CA ILE A 656 -20.93 -10.96 -51.74
C ILE A 656 -21.18 -9.45 -51.68
N ILE A 657 -20.97 -8.85 -50.51
CA ILE A 657 -20.93 -7.40 -50.34
C ILE A 657 -19.48 -6.99 -50.18
N THR A 658 -19.03 -6.08 -51.03
CA THR A 658 -17.72 -5.44 -50.92
C THR A 658 -17.85 -4.08 -50.25
N TYR A 659 -16.83 -3.72 -49.48
CA TYR A 659 -16.72 -2.45 -48.79
C TYR A 659 -15.40 -1.80 -49.15
N ILE A 660 -15.45 -0.49 -49.40
CA ILE A 660 -14.27 0.37 -49.53
C ILE A 660 -14.38 1.44 -48.45
N ASP A 661 -13.34 1.55 -47.64
CA ASP A 661 -13.18 2.60 -46.64
C ASP A 661 -14.39 2.71 -45.69
N GLY A 662 -14.91 1.55 -45.28
CA GLY A 662 -16.03 1.42 -44.36
C GLY A 662 -17.43 1.58 -44.99
N GLU A 663 -17.52 1.86 -46.30
CA GLU A 663 -18.79 2.06 -47.00
C GLU A 663 -19.10 0.92 -47.97
N VAL A 664 -20.39 0.60 -48.12
CA VAL A 664 -20.86 -0.45 -49.04
C VAL A 664 -20.64 -0.01 -50.48
N ASP A 665 -19.93 -0.81 -51.26
CA ASP A 665 -19.63 -0.54 -52.67
C ASP A 665 -19.93 -1.78 -53.53
N ARG A 666 -21.21 -1.98 -53.86
CA ARG A 666 -21.75 -3.22 -54.46
C ARG A 666 -22.03 -3.08 -55.96
N THR A 667 -21.47 -3.99 -56.76
CA THR A 667 -22.07 -4.43 -58.03
C THR A 667 -22.04 -5.96 -58.10
N ASP A 668 -23.22 -6.60 -58.08
CA ASP A 668 -23.33 -8.05 -58.20
C ASP A 668 -22.78 -8.52 -59.55
N ASN A 669 -21.87 -9.48 -59.49
CA ASN A 669 -21.30 -10.12 -60.66
C ASN A 669 -21.40 -11.63 -60.45
N THR A 670 -22.51 -12.20 -60.91
CA THR A 670 -22.79 -13.63 -60.85
C THR A 670 -22.76 -14.22 -62.26
N ASN A 671 -22.12 -15.37 -62.43
CA ASN A 671 -22.13 -16.13 -63.68
C ASN A 671 -22.62 -17.55 -63.39
N GLY A 672 -23.69 -17.98 -64.06
CA GLY A 672 -24.28 -19.32 -63.83
C GLY A 672 -24.90 -19.48 -62.43
N THR A 673 -25.25 -20.74 -62.10
CA THR A 673 -25.75 -21.12 -60.78
C THR A 673 -24.61 -21.74 -59.99
N TYR A 674 -24.14 -21.04 -58.96
CA TYR A 674 -23.14 -21.56 -58.02
C TYR A 674 -23.77 -22.68 -57.16
N ALA A 675 -23.14 -23.86 -57.11
CA ALA A 675 -23.62 -25.00 -56.34
C ALA A 675 -22.78 -25.25 -55.08
N ASP A 676 -21.47 -25.48 -55.24
CA ASP A 676 -20.52 -25.70 -54.15
C ASP A 676 -19.08 -25.36 -54.55
N GLN A 677 -18.20 -25.22 -53.55
CA GLN A 677 -16.75 -25.12 -53.72
C GLN A 677 -16.15 -26.54 -53.61
N GLN A 678 -15.25 -26.96 -54.50
CA GLN A 678 -14.62 -28.29 -54.40
C GLN A 678 -13.24 -28.26 -53.72
N ASP A 679 -12.95 -29.35 -52.98
CA ASP A 679 -11.70 -29.57 -52.25
C ASP A 679 -10.52 -29.86 -53.20
N GLY A 680 -9.88 -28.81 -53.71
CA GLY A 680 -8.55 -28.92 -54.32
C GLY A 680 -7.45 -29.10 -53.25
N THR A 681 -6.35 -29.79 -53.58
CA THR A 681 -5.22 -30.09 -52.66
C THR A 681 -4.30 -28.91 -52.34
N GLN A 682 -4.63 -27.71 -52.81
CA GLN A 682 -3.82 -26.50 -52.74
C GLN A 682 -4.34 -25.54 -51.67
N VAL A 683 -3.42 -24.84 -51.00
CA VAL A 683 -3.73 -23.78 -50.02
C VAL A 683 -4.09 -22.46 -50.71
N VAL A 684 -4.84 -21.60 -50.03
CA VAL A 684 -4.99 -20.20 -50.45
C VAL A 684 -3.75 -19.44 -50.01
N ARG A 685 -3.28 -18.54 -50.87
CA ARG A 685 -2.16 -17.63 -50.56
C ARG A 685 -2.65 -16.21 -50.38
N ILE A 686 -2.00 -15.50 -49.47
CA ILE A 686 -2.11 -14.06 -49.32
C ILE A 686 -0.86 -13.44 -49.94
N GLY A 687 -1.06 -12.51 -50.89
CA GLY A 687 0.02 -11.80 -51.57
C GLY A 687 0.47 -12.40 -52.92
N ALA A 688 -0.02 -13.58 -53.32
CA ALA A 688 0.22 -14.18 -54.64
C ALA A 688 -0.82 -15.26 -54.98
N GLU A 689 -0.83 -15.74 -56.23
CA GLU A 689 -1.56 -16.97 -56.59
C GLU A 689 -0.84 -18.24 -56.12
N THR A 690 -1.55 -19.38 -56.07
CA THR A 690 -0.99 -20.68 -55.64
C THR A 690 0.18 -21.19 -56.51
N ASP A 691 0.32 -20.70 -57.74
CA ASP A 691 1.48 -21.01 -58.59
C ASP A 691 2.56 -19.92 -58.58
N GLY A 692 2.42 -18.88 -57.74
CA GLY A 692 3.32 -17.73 -57.64
C GLY A 692 3.06 -16.62 -58.68
N GLY A 693 2.02 -16.76 -59.50
CA GLY A 693 1.59 -15.73 -60.46
C GLY A 693 0.90 -14.53 -59.81
N ASN A 694 0.83 -13.42 -60.54
CA ASN A 694 0.07 -12.21 -60.19
C ASN A 694 0.28 -11.70 -58.74
N PRO A 695 1.53 -11.50 -58.30
CA PRO A 695 1.83 -11.13 -56.93
C PRO A 695 1.37 -9.71 -56.55
N LEU A 696 1.17 -9.50 -55.26
CA LEU A 696 0.68 -8.25 -54.68
C LEU A 696 1.79 -7.22 -54.52
N GLY A 697 1.99 -6.41 -55.54
CA GLY A 697 2.89 -5.25 -55.46
C GLY A 697 2.36 -4.07 -54.62
N SER A 698 1.17 -4.16 -54.02
CA SER A 698 0.60 -3.14 -53.13
C SER A 698 0.89 -3.49 -51.66
N PRO A 699 1.53 -2.61 -50.88
CA PRO A 699 1.85 -2.90 -49.48
C PRO A 699 0.60 -3.14 -48.61
N VAL A 700 0.69 -4.04 -47.64
CA VAL A 700 -0.42 -4.42 -46.74
C VAL A 700 -0.06 -4.08 -45.29
N ALA A 701 -1.00 -3.58 -44.49
CA ALA A 701 -0.75 -3.39 -43.06
C ALA A 701 -0.69 -4.73 -42.32
N GLY A 702 0.20 -4.83 -41.34
CA GLY A 702 0.42 -5.98 -40.47
C GLY A 702 0.13 -5.66 -39.00
N GLY A 703 0.67 -6.48 -38.09
CA GLY A 703 0.44 -6.40 -36.65
C GLY A 703 -1.05 -6.26 -36.31
N PRO A 704 -1.46 -5.27 -35.50
CA PRO A 704 -2.86 -5.12 -35.10
C PRO A 704 -3.83 -4.70 -36.22
N LEU A 705 -3.31 -4.22 -37.36
CA LEU A 705 -4.11 -3.96 -38.56
C LEU A 705 -3.94 -5.01 -39.65
N GLY A 706 -3.34 -6.15 -39.30
CA GLY A 706 -3.15 -7.27 -40.21
C GLY A 706 -4.44 -7.75 -40.87
N PRO A 707 -4.34 -8.58 -41.92
CA PRO A 707 -5.49 -9.26 -42.49
C PRO A 707 -6.32 -9.93 -41.38
N VAL A 708 -7.63 -9.74 -41.41
CA VAL A 708 -8.55 -10.37 -40.45
C VAL A 708 -9.56 -11.19 -41.21
N PHE A 709 -9.82 -12.39 -40.70
CA PHE A 709 -10.68 -13.37 -41.32
C PHE A 709 -11.66 -13.94 -40.32
N ARG A 710 -12.81 -14.38 -40.80
CA ARG A 710 -13.74 -15.19 -40.02
C ARG A 710 -14.07 -16.45 -40.82
N PRO A 711 -13.48 -17.61 -40.51
CA PRO A 711 -13.60 -18.81 -41.32
C PRO A 711 -15.01 -19.41 -41.26
N VAL A 712 -15.27 -20.28 -42.22
CA VAL A 712 -16.53 -20.98 -42.45
C VAL A 712 -17.08 -21.66 -41.18
N GLY A 713 -18.32 -21.33 -40.80
CA GLY A 713 -19.08 -22.02 -39.74
C GLY A 713 -19.00 -21.40 -38.33
N THR A 714 -18.37 -20.23 -38.19
CA THR A 714 -18.20 -19.52 -36.91
C THR A 714 -19.01 -18.21 -36.88
N GLY A 715 -20.05 -18.15 -36.04
CA GLY A 715 -20.88 -16.95 -35.74
C GLY A 715 -21.46 -16.15 -36.93
N ALA A 716 -21.75 -14.86 -36.72
CA ALA A 716 -22.53 -14.02 -37.65
C ALA A 716 -21.65 -13.14 -38.56
N VAL A 717 -22.10 -12.85 -39.78
CA VAL A 717 -21.41 -11.92 -40.70
C VAL A 717 -21.18 -10.54 -40.06
N TRP A 718 -20.04 -9.90 -40.30
CA TRP A 718 -19.79 -8.54 -39.84
C TRP A 718 -20.83 -7.56 -40.42
N THR A 719 -21.37 -6.72 -39.53
CA THR A 719 -22.32 -5.68 -39.94
C THR A 719 -21.58 -4.54 -40.67
N PRO A 720 -22.28 -3.78 -41.54
CA PRO A 720 -21.70 -2.57 -42.13
C PRO A 720 -21.15 -1.59 -41.08
N ASP A 721 -21.77 -1.49 -39.91
CA ASP A 721 -21.31 -0.64 -38.81
C ASP A 721 -20.01 -1.15 -38.18
N ALA A 722 -19.84 -2.46 -38.05
CA ALA A 722 -18.58 -3.05 -37.57
C ALA A 722 -17.43 -2.75 -38.55
N ILE A 723 -17.68 -2.93 -39.86
CA ILE A 723 -16.68 -2.65 -40.91
C ILE A 723 -16.33 -1.15 -40.94
N ARG A 724 -17.31 -0.26 -40.84
CA ARG A 724 -17.07 1.19 -40.78
C ARG A 724 -16.22 1.57 -39.56
N ARG A 725 -16.47 0.97 -38.40
CA ARG A 725 -15.68 1.21 -37.18
C ARG A 725 -14.27 0.65 -37.29
N ASP A 726 -14.08 -0.50 -37.94
CA ASP A 726 -12.76 -1.09 -38.20
C ASP A 726 -11.93 -0.17 -39.11
N PHE A 727 -12.57 0.40 -40.13
CA PHE A 727 -11.97 1.43 -40.97
C PHE A 727 -11.55 2.68 -40.16
N GLN A 728 -12.43 3.24 -39.31
CA GLN A 728 -12.07 4.44 -38.54
C GLN A 728 -10.92 4.17 -37.57
N LEU A 729 -10.90 2.99 -36.94
CA LEU A 729 -9.83 2.53 -36.06
C LEU A 729 -8.50 2.47 -36.83
N GLY A 730 -8.48 1.77 -37.96
CA GLY A 730 -7.28 1.61 -38.78
C GLY A 730 -6.75 2.91 -39.38
N ARG A 731 -7.66 3.79 -39.81
CA ARG A 731 -7.33 5.12 -40.35
C ARG A 731 -6.56 5.96 -39.35
N ALA A 732 -7.04 6.02 -38.11
CA ALA A 732 -6.43 6.80 -37.03
C ALA A 732 -5.00 6.31 -36.72
N VAL A 733 -4.76 5.00 -36.75
CA VAL A 733 -3.47 4.42 -36.34
C VAL A 733 -2.46 4.30 -37.49
N LEU A 734 -2.91 4.23 -38.74
CA LEU A 734 -2.05 4.36 -39.94
C LEU A 734 -1.71 5.83 -40.26
N GLY A 735 -2.50 6.78 -39.75
CA GLY A 735 -2.34 8.20 -40.01
C GLY A 735 -2.65 8.58 -41.46
N VAL A 736 -3.80 8.11 -41.97
CA VAL A 736 -4.24 8.28 -43.38
C VAL A 736 -5.56 9.02 -43.53
#